data_AF-A0A932XC86-F1
#
_entry.id   AF-A0A932XC86-F1
#
_cell.length_a   1.000
_cell.length_b   1.000
_cell.length_c   1.000
_cell.angle_alpha   90.00
_cell.angle_beta   90.00
_cell.angle_gamma   90.00
#
_symmetry.space_group_name_H-M   'P 1'
#
loop_
_entity.id
_entity.type
_entity.pdbx_description
1 polymer ?
#
loop_
_entity_poly.entity_id
_entity_poly.type
_entity_poly.pdbx_seq_one_letter_code
_entity_poly.pdbx_strand_id
1 'polypeptide(L)'
;VDAVVAEWEPGGAVAGKFRAYEHRPQQLELLRAVANTFNTGGQLVAEAGTGTGKGLAYLIPALHFAAQNSERVVVSTNTIALQDQLYDKDIPDLRRLLPVDFKAALLKGRTNYLCLWRYRTERERPDLTLDELTTLVKVLVWMPTTATGDWAELNLTPPEKAIWPRLTTTQETCLGHQCTFYQNNTCFLYRARKEANGAHVVVVNHALLLADLVAESNVLPDYRYLVVDEAHRLEEEATEQLGYRVSRRQIEQLLDQLARSSGGRGSLGDLRNRLRPRTAASARGDLDGEARKLEQHVDASRQAIASFFSGIAQFLSAHSSGEGDYGRRLRLRPAERAQPDWTQRVEIEWERASSRLADVMASLERLHVFFTGLGESKVASIDQLLLQLLAVHKQLQMARNCLDAAISQPDPNMVYWITAIGGHGEPDLAIHAAPLSVSELLRRQLFESKRATVLTSATISVDGSFDYLGGRLGLGGARELRVDSPFDYQKAALVYVPADVPEPNRPGHQRAVEVALVNLCRATQGRALVLFTSRSQLHATYEAIRRPLEQAGVVVLGQGVDRASRRQLLQSFRDSGRAVLLGLASFWEGVDVVGDALSVLVIVKLPFPVPSEPVFAARSEAFANAFNEYSVPQTVLKFKQGFGRLIRSHQDRGLLVVLDTRILTKAYGKVFLGSLPPTEIQRGTVRDLPTVAAGWLNANARQPRVPSPARPRQ
;
A
#
# COMPACT_ATOMS: atom_id res chain seq x y z
N VAL A 1 22.37 2.27 27.61
CA VAL A 1 22.38 3.02 26.34
C VAL A 1 23.81 3.20 25.82
N ASP A 2 24.71 3.79 26.61
CA ASP A 2 26.08 4.06 26.17
C ASP A 2 26.86 2.81 25.75
N ALA A 3 26.68 1.68 26.44
CA ALA A 3 27.29 0.40 26.05
C ALA A 3 26.90 -0.03 24.63
N VAL A 4 25.62 0.08 24.27
CA VAL A 4 25.14 -0.26 22.92
C VAL A 4 25.66 0.73 21.89
N VAL A 5 25.75 2.02 22.21
CA VAL A 5 26.30 3.02 21.28
C VAL A 5 27.79 2.78 21.04
N ALA A 6 28.56 2.49 22.09
CA ALA A 6 30.00 2.27 22.04
C ALA A 6 30.39 1.04 21.18
N GLU A 7 29.52 0.02 21.08
CA GLU A 7 29.77 -1.14 20.21
C GLU A 7 29.84 -0.79 18.71
N TRP A 8 29.19 0.31 18.32
CA TRP A 8 29.05 0.79 16.94
C TRP A 8 29.89 2.03 16.64
N GLU A 9 30.53 2.61 17.65
CA GLU A 9 31.55 3.66 17.45
C GLU A 9 32.82 3.10 16.79
N PRO A 10 33.66 3.96 16.17
CA PRO A 10 34.92 3.53 15.57
C PRO A 10 35.81 2.84 16.62
N GLY A 11 36.20 1.59 16.38
CA GLY A 11 36.96 0.77 17.34
C GLY A 11 36.10 -0.13 18.25
N GLY A 12 34.77 -0.03 18.17
CA GLY A 12 33.84 -0.92 18.86
C GLY A 12 33.88 -2.37 18.37
N ALA A 13 33.43 -3.29 19.22
CA ALA A 13 33.49 -4.74 18.99
C ALA A 13 32.72 -5.22 17.75
N VAL A 14 31.73 -4.42 17.29
CA VAL A 14 30.85 -4.74 16.16
C VAL A 14 31.26 -3.98 14.89
N ALA A 15 31.67 -2.72 15.03
CA ALA A 15 32.10 -1.88 13.90
C ALA A 15 33.22 -2.52 13.06
N GLY A 16 34.14 -3.26 13.68
CA GLY A 16 35.22 -3.98 12.98
C GLY A 16 34.83 -5.31 12.32
N LYS A 17 33.68 -5.90 12.70
CA LYS A 17 33.23 -7.22 12.20
C LYS A 17 32.26 -7.10 11.02
N PHE A 18 31.58 -5.97 10.88
CA PHE A 18 30.65 -5.74 9.79
C PHE A 18 31.37 -5.06 8.61
N ARG A 19 31.83 -5.87 7.65
CA ARG A 19 32.65 -5.42 6.50
C ARG A 19 31.98 -4.34 5.62
N ALA A 20 30.66 -4.22 5.69
CA ALA A 20 29.88 -3.21 4.98
C ALA A 20 29.44 -2.02 5.86
N TYR A 21 29.89 -1.98 7.13
CA TYR A 21 29.60 -0.88 8.03
C TYR A 21 30.36 0.38 7.61
N GLU A 22 29.64 1.49 7.53
CA GLU A 22 30.22 2.80 7.42
C GLU A 22 29.78 3.59 8.64
N HIS A 23 30.76 4.09 9.41
CA HIS A 23 30.47 4.88 10.58
C HIS A 23 29.79 6.19 10.20
N ARG A 24 28.61 6.43 10.78
CA ARG A 24 27.80 7.63 10.56
C ARG A 24 27.37 8.20 11.92
N PRO A 25 27.90 9.36 12.35
CA PRO A 25 27.50 9.99 13.61
C PRO A 25 25.98 10.15 13.75
N GLN A 26 25.33 10.48 12.62
CA GLN A 26 23.88 10.62 12.49
C GLN A 26 23.13 9.33 12.86
N GLN A 27 23.69 8.17 12.49
CA GLN A 27 23.11 6.87 12.84
C GLN A 27 23.15 6.64 14.34
N LEU A 28 24.26 6.97 14.99
CA LEU A 28 24.47 6.79 16.42
C LEU A 28 23.59 7.73 17.25
N GLU A 29 23.37 8.95 16.76
CA GLU A 29 22.44 9.91 17.39
C GLU A 29 21.01 9.36 17.40
N LEU A 30 20.51 8.88 16.26
CA LEU A 30 19.20 8.24 16.19
C LEU A 30 19.15 6.98 17.08
N LEU A 31 20.18 6.14 17.03
CA LEU A 31 20.26 4.93 17.85
C LEU A 31 20.17 5.25 19.35
N ARG A 32 20.92 6.26 19.81
CA ARG A 32 20.91 6.72 21.20
C ARG A 32 19.53 7.23 21.60
N ALA A 33 18.87 8.02 20.73
CA ALA A 33 17.53 8.53 21.00
C ALA A 33 16.49 7.39 21.10
N VAL A 34 16.53 6.42 20.19
CA VAL A 34 15.66 5.24 20.23
C VAL A 34 15.89 4.42 21.50
N ALA A 35 17.15 4.14 21.83
CA ALA A 35 17.51 3.43 23.05
C ALA A 35 17.01 4.15 24.30
N ASN A 36 17.19 5.47 24.39
CA ASN A 36 16.67 6.27 25.50
C ASN A 36 15.14 6.16 25.60
N THR A 37 14.42 6.30 24.49
CA THR A 37 12.95 6.22 24.47
C THR A 37 12.43 4.86 24.94
N PHE A 38 13.07 3.74 24.57
CA PHE A 38 12.68 2.43 25.11
C PHE A 38 12.92 2.31 26.62
N ASN A 39 14.00 2.89 27.15
CA ASN A 39 14.30 2.83 28.58
C ASN A 39 13.42 3.76 29.43
N THR A 40 13.17 4.99 28.96
CA THR A 40 12.41 6.01 29.71
C THR A 40 10.91 5.95 29.45
N GLY A 41 10.48 5.36 28.34
CA GLY A 41 9.13 5.49 27.82
C GLY A 41 8.89 6.83 27.11
N GLY A 42 7.68 6.98 26.58
CA GLY A 42 7.23 8.15 25.83
C GLY A 42 7.26 7.98 24.32
N GLN A 43 7.09 9.08 23.60
CA GLN A 43 6.96 9.10 22.15
C GLN A 43 8.15 9.85 21.53
N LEU A 44 8.78 9.27 20.51
CA LEU A 44 9.84 9.89 19.72
C LEU A 44 9.42 9.97 18.26
N VAL A 45 9.53 11.15 17.66
CA VAL A 45 9.39 11.36 16.22
C VAL A 45 10.73 11.82 15.68
N ALA A 46 11.30 11.03 14.78
CA ALA A 46 12.63 11.25 14.24
C ALA A 46 12.62 11.41 12.72
N GLU A 47 13.01 12.58 12.21
CA GLU A 47 13.42 12.70 10.80
C GLU A 47 14.88 12.30 10.69
N ALA A 48 15.17 11.25 9.91
CA ALA A 48 16.54 10.83 9.66
C ALA A 48 16.77 10.71 8.15
N GLY A 49 17.64 11.57 7.62
CA GLY A 49 17.90 11.71 6.19
C GLY A 49 18.19 10.38 5.46
N THR A 50 18.05 10.39 4.14
CA THR A 50 18.45 9.24 3.32
C THR A 50 19.95 8.96 3.53
N GLY A 51 20.32 7.69 3.61
CA GLY A 51 21.70 7.26 3.84
C GLY A 51 22.10 7.12 5.30
N THR A 52 21.34 7.69 6.25
CA THR A 52 21.66 7.63 7.69
C THR A 52 21.68 6.20 8.26
N GLY A 53 21.10 5.22 7.57
CA GLY A 53 21.03 3.85 8.08
C GLY A 53 19.96 3.67 9.16
N LYS A 54 18.80 4.33 8.95
CA LYS A 54 17.62 4.30 9.84
C LYS A 54 17.25 2.90 10.32
N GLY A 55 17.15 1.94 9.40
CA GLY A 55 16.82 0.54 9.68
C GLY A 55 17.63 -0.03 10.83
N LEU A 56 18.96 0.02 10.71
CA LEU A 56 19.87 -0.43 11.76
C LEU A 56 19.77 0.43 13.02
N ALA A 57 19.64 1.76 12.88
CA ALA A 57 19.60 2.68 14.01
C ALA A 57 18.42 2.39 14.98
N TYR A 58 17.27 1.94 14.48
CA TYR A 58 16.17 1.51 15.35
C TYR A 58 16.19 0.00 15.68
N LEU A 59 16.68 -0.86 14.78
CA LEU A 59 16.70 -2.31 15.01
C LEU A 59 17.69 -2.73 16.08
N ILE A 60 18.90 -2.16 16.07
CA ILE A 60 19.95 -2.49 17.06
C ILE A 60 19.45 -2.28 18.50
N PRO A 61 18.96 -1.08 18.88
CA PRO A 61 18.47 -0.87 20.24
C PRO A 61 17.19 -1.65 20.52
N ALA A 62 16.33 -1.90 19.53
CA ALA A 62 15.14 -2.74 19.71
C ALA A 62 15.50 -4.19 20.06
N LEU A 63 16.46 -4.79 19.35
CA LEU A 63 16.89 -6.17 19.57
C LEU A 63 17.59 -6.33 20.93
N HIS A 64 18.51 -5.43 21.28
CA HIS A 64 19.13 -5.42 22.60
C HIS A 64 18.10 -5.27 23.72
N PHE A 65 17.22 -4.28 23.59
CA PHE A 65 16.21 -3.99 24.61
C PHE A 65 15.25 -5.17 24.80
N ALA A 66 14.72 -5.72 23.70
CA ALA A 66 13.77 -6.82 23.73
C ALA A 66 14.37 -8.08 24.36
N ALA A 67 15.60 -8.44 23.98
CA ALA A 67 16.31 -9.61 24.50
C ALA A 67 16.67 -9.45 26.00
N GLN A 68 17.20 -8.28 26.40
CA GLN A 68 17.66 -8.06 27.78
C GLN A 68 16.51 -7.96 28.79
N ASN A 69 15.36 -7.42 28.37
CA ASN A 69 14.22 -7.17 29.26
C ASN A 69 13.11 -8.22 29.14
N SER A 70 13.26 -9.23 28.26
CA SER A 70 12.21 -10.19 27.93
C SER A 70 10.91 -9.50 27.50
N GLU A 71 11.05 -8.37 26.81
CA GLU A 71 9.95 -7.54 26.31
C GLU A 71 9.78 -7.72 24.80
N ARG A 72 8.60 -7.40 24.28
CA ARG A 72 8.31 -7.47 22.85
C ARG A 72 8.32 -6.10 22.19
N VAL A 73 9.08 -5.99 21.10
CA VAL A 73 9.08 -4.81 20.22
C VAL A 73 8.43 -5.16 18.88
N VAL A 74 7.40 -4.41 18.50
CA VAL A 74 6.82 -4.51 17.15
C VAL A 74 7.49 -3.46 16.26
N VAL A 75 7.94 -3.87 15.08
CA VAL A 75 8.51 -2.99 14.06
C VAL A 75 7.58 -3.00 12.84
N SER A 76 6.96 -1.87 12.57
CA SER A 76 6.03 -1.68 11.46
C SER A 76 6.69 -0.87 10.36
N THR A 77 6.65 -1.38 9.13
CA THR A 77 7.17 -0.69 7.94
C THR A 77 6.06 -0.41 6.93
N ASN A 78 6.28 0.49 5.98
CA ASN A 78 5.26 0.81 4.98
C ASN A 78 4.95 -0.34 4.01
N THR A 79 5.95 -1.11 3.55
CA THR A 79 5.74 -2.12 2.48
C THR A 79 6.25 -3.49 2.84
N ILE A 80 5.65 -4.54 2.25
CA ILE A 80 6.12 -5.93 2.40
C ILE A 80 7.59 -6.08 1.95
N ALA A 81 8.00 -5.37 0.90
CA ALA A 81 9.39 -5.42 0.44
C ALA A 81 10.38 -4.88 1.49
N LEU A 82 10.00 -3.85 2.25
CA LEU A 82 10.82 -3.35 3.37
C LEU A 82 10.82 -4.34 4.53
N GLN A 83 9.68 -4.98 4.84
CA GLN A 83 9.64 -6.04 5.86
C GLN A 83 10.58 -7.18 5.52
N ASP A 84 10.51 -7.68 4.28
CA ASP A 84 11.35 -8.77 3.78
C ASP A 84 12.83 -8.37 3.83
N GLN A 85 13.16 -7.12 3.46
CA GLN A 85 14.52 -6.60 3.60
C GLN A 85 15.01 -6.65 5.06
N LEU A 86 14.22 -6.15 6.02
CA LEU A 86 14.61 -6.18 7.43
C LEU A 86 14.78 -7.62 7.92
N TYR A 87 13.87 -8.52 7.54
CA TYR A 87 13.81 -9.87 8.08
C TYR A 87 14.79 -10.86 7.41
N ASP A 88 14.95 -10.82 6.10
CA ASP A 88 15.77 -11.78 5.35
C ASP A 88 17.24 -11.34 5.24
N LYS A 89 17.54 -10.06 5.48
CA LYS A 89 18.89 -9.50 5.36
C LYS A 89 19.39 -8.88 6.65
N ASP A 90 18.75 -7.80 7.12
CA ASP A 90 19.31 -6.98 8.19
C ASP A 90 19.33 -7.73 9.54
N ILE A 91 18.25 -8.42 9.89
CA ILE A 91 18.15 -9.21 11.14
C ILE A 91 19.12 -10.40 11.17
N PRO A 92 19.26 -11.23 10.10
CA PRO A 92 20.27 -12.29 10.05
C PRO A 92 21.70 -11.79 10.19
N ASP A 93 22.02 -10.64 9.60
CA ASP A 93 23.34 -10.01 9.77
C ASP A 93 23.54 -9.56 11.22
N LEU A 94 22.55 -8.90 11.82
CA LEU A 94 22.60 -8.51 13.24
C LEU A 94 22.69 -9.71 14.19
N ARG A 95 22.07 -10.85 13.88
CA ARG A 95 22.18 -12.09 14.68
C ARG A 95 23.62 -12.61 14.77
N ARG A 96 24.42 -12.41 13.71
CA ARG A 96 25.84 -12.82 13.70
C ARG A 96 26.74 -11.85 14.45
N LEU A 97 26.30 -10.60 14.61
CA LEU A 97 27.12 -9.49 15.07
C LEU A 97 26.86 -9.12 16.53
N LEU A 98 25.59 -9.12 16.95
CA LEU A 98 25.20 -8.67 18.27
C LEU A 98 25.50 -9.75 19.33
N PRO A 99 26.02 -9.36 20.51
CA PRO A 99 26.32 -10.28 21.60
C PRO A 99 25.07 -10.65 22.43
N VAL A 100 23.89 -10.74 21.81
CA VAL A 100 22.62 -11.07 22.46
C VAL A 100 21.89 -12.14 21.66
N ASP A 101 21.35 -13.15 22.36
CA ASP A 101 20.46 -14.13 21.73
C ASP A 101 19.05 -13.53 21.64
N PHE A 102 18.52 -13.47 20.43
CA PHE A 102 17.21 -12.92 20.16
C PHE A 102 16.46 -13.75 19.12
N LYS A 103 15.13 -13.66 19.22
CA LYS A 103 14.18 -14.29 18.30
C LYS A 103 13.41 -13.19 17.60
N ALA A 104 13.39 -13.23 16.28
CA ALA A 104 12.61 -12.34 15.45
C ALA A 104 11.63 -13.16 14.61
N ALA A 105 10.45 -12.61 14.34
CA ALA A 105 9.44 -13.22 13.49
C ALA A 105 8.90 -12.20 12.48
N LEU A 106 8.55 -12.67 11.29
CA LEU A 106 7.87 -11.91 10.26
C LEU A 106 6.39 -12.27 10.23
N LEU A 107 5.51 -11.28 10.30
CA LEU A 107 4.07 -11.50 10.24
C LEU A 107 3.43 -10.57 9.21
N LYS A 108 2.78 -11.19 8.21
CA LYS A 108 2.12 -10.48 7.10
C LYS A 108 0.61 -10.48 7.26
N GLY A 109 -0.08 -9.68 6.44
CA GLY A 109 -1.53 -9.75 6.32
C GLY A 109 -2.00 -11.12 5.85
N ARG A 110 -3.18 -11.55 6.29
CA ARG A 110 -3.75 -12.88 6.01
C ARG A 110 -3.81 -13.24 4.52
N THR A 111 -4.06 -12.24 3.68
CA THR A 111 -4.12 -12.36 2.22
C THR A 111 -2.78 -12.75 1.58
N ASN A 112 -1.69 -12.79 2.34
CA ASN A 112 -0.40 -13.28 1.86
C ASN A 112 -0.24 -14.80 2.07
N TYR A 113 -1.02 -15.41 2.97
CA TYR A 113 -0.87 -16.82 3.30
C TYR A 113 -1.87 -17.69 2.53
N LEU A 114 -1.37 -18.82 2.01
CA LEU A 114 -2.21 -19.84 1.41
C LEU A 114 -3.22 -20.38 2.45
N CYS A 115 -4.51 -20.35 2.11
CA CYS A 115 -5.53 -21.08 2.86
C CYS A 115 -5.74 -22.46 2.24
N LEU A 116 -5.28 -23.51 2.93
CA LEU A 116 -5.40 -24.89 2.47
C LEU A 116 -6.87 -25.32 2.25
N TRP A 117 -7.79 -24.79 3.03
CA TRP A 117 -9.23 -25.03 2.86
C TRP A 117 -9.75 -24.43 1.55
N ARG A 118 -9.46 -23.14 1.30
CA ARG A 118 -9.83 -22.49 0.05
C ARG A 118 -9.20 -23.15 -1.16
N TYR A 119 -7.93 -23.52 -1.07
CA TYR A 119 -7.25 -24.26 -2.13
C TYR A 119 -7.99 -25.57 -2.47
N ARG A 120 -8.42 -26.36 -1.48
CA ARG A 120 -9.23 -27.56 -1.73
C ARG A 120 -10.56 -27.24 -2.40
N THR A 121 -11.28 -26.22 -1.91
CA THR A 121 -12.56 -25.79 -2.51
C THR A 121 -12.38 -25.35 -3.96
N GLU A 122 -11.37 -24.53 -4.24
CA GLU A 122 -11.12 -24.03 -5.60
C GLU A 122 -10.70 -25.14 -6.56
N ARG A 123 -9.92 -26.12 -6.09
CA ARG A 123 -9.51 -27.29 -6.90
C ARG A 123 -10.68 -28.18 -7.32
N GLU A 124 -11.74 -28.24 -6.51
CA GLU A 124 -12.91 -29.10 -6.78
C GLU A 124 -13.93 -28.45 -7.72
N ARG A 125 -13.71 -27.21 -8.16
CA ARG A 125 -14.62 -26.53 -9.09
C ARG A 125 -14.61 -27.21 -10.46
N PRO A 126 -15.78 -27.48 -11.07
CA PRO A 126 -15.88 -28.18 -12.35
C PRO A 126 -15.50 -27.31 -13.56
N ASP A 127 -15.56 -25.98 -13.43
CA ASP A 127 -15.42 -25.00 -14.51
C ASP A 127 -14.18 -24.12 -14.35
N LEU A 128 -13.00 -24.74 -14.28
CA LEU A 128 -11.72 -24.02 -14.16
C LEU A 128 -11.20 -23.58 -15.53
N THR A 129 -10.84 -22.30 -15.63
CA THR A 129 -10.12 -21.73 -16.76
C THR A 129 -8.65 -22.18 -16.78
N LEU A 130 -7.96 -22.00 -17.91
CA LEU A 130 -6.55 -22.37 -18.03
C LEU A 130 -5.65 -21.62 -17.03
N ASP A 131 -5.92 -20.34 -16.77
CA ASP A 131 -5.18 -19.54 -15.79
C ASP A 131 -5.43 -20.04 -14.35
N GLU A 132 -6.68 -20.41 -14.02
CA GLU A 132 -7.03 -21.01 -12.73
C GLU A 132 -6.32 -22.36 -12.54
N LEU A 133 -6.37 -23.24 -13.54
CA LEU A 133 -5.67 -24.52 -13.52
C LEU A 133 -4.15 -24.34 -13.35
N THR A 134 -3.55 -23.44 -14.14
CA THR A 134 -2.10 -23.15 -14.07
C THR A 134 -1.71 -22.66 -12.69
N THR A 135 -2.48 -21.74 -12.11
CA THR A 135 -2.25 -21.22 -10.76
C THR A 135 -2.35 -22.34 -9.71
N LEU A 136 -3.39 -23.16 -9.77
CA LEU A 136 -3.60 -24.27 -8.83
C LEU A 136 -2.50 -25.34 -8.92
N VAL A 137 -1.97 -25.61 -10.12
CA VAL A 137 -0.84 -26.53 -10.33
C VAL A 137 0.46 -25.93 -9.78
N LYS A 138 0.74 -24.65 -10.03
CA LYS A 138 1.91 -23.97 -9.44
C LYS A 138 1.87 -24.04 -7.92
N VAL A 139 0.71 -23.77 -7.32
CA VAL A 139 0.51 -23.90 -5.87
C VAL A 139 0.69 -25.35 -5.41
N LEU A 140 0.17 -26.34 -6.15
CA LEU A 140 0.32 -27.76 -5.82
C LEU A 140 1.79 -28.20 -5.74
N VAL A 141 2.60 -27.77 -6.71
CA VAL A 141 4.04 -28.12 -6.80
C VAL A 141 4.85 -27.41 -5.72
N TRP A 142 4.49 -26.17 -5.39
CA TRP A 142 5.17 -25.36 -4.38
C TRP A 142 4.82 -25.77 -2.93
N MET A 143 3.58 -26.20 -2.68
CA MET A 143 3.06 -26.46 -1.33
C MET A 143 3.92 -27.41 -0.47
N PRO A 144 4.55 -28.48 -1.00
CA PRO A 144 5.43 -29.34 -0.21
C PRO A 144 6.77 -28.69 0.15
N THR A 145 7.19 -27.64 -0.57
CA THR A 145 8.50 -26.99 -0.42
C THR A 145 8.48 -25.77 0.48
N THR A 146 7.31 -25.16 0.68
CA THR A 146 7.18 -23.94 1.47
C THR A 146 7.05 -24.22 2.97
N ALA A 147 7.86 -23.52 3.75
CA ALA A 147 7.69 -23.49 5.21
C ALA A 147 6.65 -22.45 5.62
N THR A 148 6.50 -21.35 4.89
CA THR A 148 5.73 -20.17 5.33
C THR A 148 4.32 -20.13 4.75
N GLY A 149 4.12 -20.72 3.57
CA GLY A 149 2.88 -20.57 2.79
C GLY A 149 2.65 -19.16 2.26
N ASP A 150 3.69 -18.33 2.16
CA ASP A 150 3.65 -16.98 1.61
C ASP A 150 3.73 -16.99 0.08
N TRP A 151 2.74 -16.40 -0.58
CA TRP A 151 2.70 -16.31 -2.04
C TRP A 151 3.84 -15.52 -2.67
N ALA A 152 4.56 -14.69 -1.89
CA ALA A 152 5.74 -13.99 -2.38
C ALA A 152 6.84 -14.96 -2.86
N GLU A 153 6.83 -16.20 -2.38
CA GLU A 153 7.71 -17.30 -2.85
C GLU A 153 7.33 -17.80 -4.26
N LEU A 154 6.10 -17.55 -4.72
CA LEU A 154 5.60 -17.98 -6.02
C LEU A 154 5.85 -16.92 -7.11
N ASN A 155 6.36 -17.36 -8.26
CA ASN A 155 6.41 -16.53 -9.45
C ASN A 155 5.08 -16.60 -10.23
N LEU A 156 4.10 -15.81 -9.78
CA LEU A 156 2.78 -15.68 -10.42
C LEU A 156 2.75 -14.54 -11.45
N THR A 157 2.17 -14.80 -12.62
CA THR A 157 1.87 -13.77 -13.63
C THR A 157 0.67 -12.90 -13.20
N PRO A 158 0.42 -11.72 -13.79
CA PRO A 158 -0.73 -10.89 -13.44
C PRO A 158 -2.10 -11.60 -13.45
N PRO A 159 -2.48 -12.42 -14.46
CA PRO A 159 -3.74 -13.15 -14.41
C PRO A 159 -3.78 -14.19 -13.27
N GLU A 160 -2.66 -14.88 -13.01
CA GLU A 160 -2.53 -15.83 -11.90
C GLU A 160 -2.66 -15.15 -10.54
N LYS A 161 -2.08 -13.95 -10.36
CA LYS A 161 -2.25 -13.14 -9.13
C LYS A 161 -3.69 -12.72 -8.90
N ALA A 162 -4.49 -12.54 -9.95
CA ALA A 162 -5.92 -12.21 -9.82
C ALA A 162 -6.74 -13.37 -9.22
N ILE A 163 -6.21 -14.60 -9.27
CA ILE A 163 -6.83 -15.80 -8.69
C ILE A 163 -6.45 -15.97 -7.22
N TRP A 164 -5.28 -15.48 -6.80
CA TRP A 164 -4.77 -15.60 -5.42
C TRP A 164 -5.77 -15.21 -4.32
N PRO A 165 -6.56 -14.12 -4.42
CA PRO A 165 -7.56 -13.77 -3.41
C PRO A 165 -8.55 -14.90 -3.12
N ARG A 166 -8.85 -15.77 -4.10
CA ARG A 166 -9.74 -16.94 -3.92
C ARG A 166 -9.09 -18.08 -3.14
N LEU A 167 -7.75 -18.12 -3.10
CA LEU A 167 -6.94 -19.09 -2.36
C LEU A 167 -6.63 -18.63 -0.92
N THR A 168 -7.15 -17.48 -0.51
CA THR A 168 -6.93 -16.91 0.83
C THR A 168 -8.26 -16.61 1.52
N THR A 169 -8.18 -16.14 2.77
CA THR A 169 -9.36 -15.76 3.55
C THR A 169 -9.20 -14.37 4.11
N THR A 170 -10.32 -13.73 4.41
CA THR A 170 -10.37 -12.51 5.23
C THR A 170 -10.55 -12.88 6.70
N GLN A 171 -10.66 -11.90 7.60
CA GLN A 171 -10.96 -12.15 9.00
C GLN A 171 -12.36 -12.76 9.18
N GLU A 172 -13.33 -12.28 8.41
CA GLU A 172 -14.75 -12.64 8.50
C GLU A 172 -15.03 -14.01 7.90
N THR A 173 -14.32 -14.35 6.82
CA THR A 173 -14.52 -15.61 6.07
C THR A 173 -13.69 -16.78 6.58
N CYS A 174 -12.81 -16.56 7.54
CA CYS A 174 -12.02 -17.64 8.11
C CYS A 174 -12.75 -18.33 9.24
N LEU A 175 -12.56 -19.65 9.28
CA LEU A 175 -13.26 -20.55 10.20
C LEU A 175 -12.57 -20.65 11.57
N GLY A 176 -11.38 -20.07 11.71
CA GLY A 176 -10.63 -20.08 12.98
C GLY A 176 -10.47 -21.47 13.57
N HIS A 177 -10.90 -21.64 14.82
CA HIS A 177 -10.81 -22.90 15.58
C HIS A 177 -11.64 -24.05 14.99
N GLN A 178 -12.65 -23.75 14.17
CA GLN A 178 -13.48 -24.75 13.47
C GLN A 178 -12.76 -25.33 12.24
N CYS A 179 -11.63 -24.76 11.83
CA CYS A 179 -10.87 -25.23 10.67
C CYS A 179 -10.04 -26.48 11.01
N THR A 180 -10.20 -27.56 10.27
CA THR A 180 -9.38 -28.79 10.42
C THR A 180 -7.88 -28.52 10.27
N PHE A 181 -7.49 -27.60 9.39
CA PHE A 181 -6.07 -27.26 9.19
C PHE A 181 -5.47 -26.47 10.34
N TYR A 182 -6.31 -25.74 11.10
CA TYR A 182 -5.91 -25.10 12.35
C TYR A 182 -5.69 -26.16 13.43
N GLN A 183 -6.66 -27.05 13.62
CA GLN A 183 -6.62 -28.13 14.60
C GLN A 183 -5.40 -29.05 14.41
N ASN A 184 -5.05 -29.34 13.16
CA ASN A 184 -3.88 -30.17 12.81
C ASN A 184 -2.55 -29.38 12.78
N ASN A 185 -2.54 -28.11 13.17
CA ASN A 185 -1.35 -27.23 13.16
C ASN A 185 -0.65 -27.12 11.78
N THR A 186 -1.40 -27.31 10.69
CA THR A 186 -0.91 -27.18 9.30
C THR A 186 -1.21 -25.82 8.67
N CYS A 187 -2.00 -24.98 9.35
CA CYS A 187 -2.36 -23.66 8.83
C CYS A 187 -1.17 -22.69 8.91
N PHE A 188 -0.67 -22.29 7.75
CA PHE A 188 0.45 -21.35 7.58
C PHE A 188 0.31 -20.05 8.38
N LEU A 189 -0.86 -19.39 8.28
CA LEU A 189 -1.15 -18.16 9.02
C LEU A 189 -1.00 -18.35 10.55
N TYR A 190 -1.61 -19.39 11.11
CA TYR A 190 -1.62 -19.59 12.56
C TYR A 190 -0.26 -20.07 13.07
N ARG A 191 0.50 -20.81 12.26
CA ARG A 191 1.91 -21.10 12.56
C ARG A 191 2.74 -19.83 12.64
N ALA A 192 2.60 -18.92 11.67
CA ALA A 192 3.29 -17.62 11.71
C ALA A 192 2.89 -16.79 12.94
N ARG A 193 1.60 -16.77 13.30
CA ARG A 193 1.13 -16.13 14.55
C ARG A 193 1.72 -16.78 15.81
N LYS A 194 1.85 -18.10 15.83
CA LYS A 194 2.48 -18.83 16.96
C LYS A 194 3.96 -18.50 17.09
N GLU A 195 4.66 -18.37 15.96
CA GLU A 195 6.06 -17.93 15.92
C GLU A 195 6.23 -16.49 16.42
N ALA A 196 5.35 -15.57 15.97
CA ALA A 196 5.34 -14.18 16.44
C ALA A 196 5.11 -14.06 17.95
N ASN A 197 4.24 -14.91 18.53
CA ASN A 197 4.06 -14.99 19.98
C ASN A 197 5.35 -15.39 20.72
N GLY A 198 6.23 -16.19 20.12
CA GLY A 198 7.50 -16.61 20.72
C GLY A 198 8.68 -15.67 20.44
N ALA A 199 8.46 -14.56 19.72
CA ALA A 199 9.51 -13.66 19.27
C ALA A 199 9.65 -12.42 20.17
N HIS A 200 10.90 -11.95 20.29
CA HIS A 200 11.28 -10.70 20.95
C HIS A 200 10.99 -9.49 20.04
N VAL A 201 11.27 -9.64 18.74
CA VAL A 201 10.95 -8.63 17.72
C VAL A 201 9.99 -9.20 16.68
N VAL A 202 8.90 -8.50 16.40
CA VAL A 202 7.94 -8.89 15.37
C VAL A 202 7.90 -7.81 14.29
N VAL A 203 8.25 -8.18 13.06
CA VAL A 203 8.23 -7.28 11.89
C VAL A 203 6.89 -7.42 11.17
N VAL A 204 6.24 -6.29 10.92
CA VAL A 204 4.91 -6.19 10.27
C VAL A 204 4.88 -5.00 9.29
N ASN A 205 3.80 -4.86 8.49
CA ASN A 205 3.50 -3.58 7.84
C ASN A 205 2.55 -2.71 8.65
N HIS A 206 2.44 -1.44 8.26
CA HIS A 206 1.41 -0.52 8.71
C HIS A 206 0.01 -1.10 8.52
N ALA A 207 -0.29 -1.71 7.37
CA ALA A 207 -1.59 -2.32 7.12
C ALA A 207 -2.01 -3.32 8.22
N LEU A 208 -1.12 -4.26 8.56
CA LEU A 208 -1.38 -5.25 9.61
C LEU A 208 -1.41 -4.62 11.01
N LEU A 209 -0.52 -3.65 11.28
CA LEU A 209 -0.52 -2.91 12.54
C LEU A 209 -1.86 -2.19 12.77
N LEU A 210 -2.40 -1.56 11.74
CA LEU A 210 -3.65 -0.81 11.81
C LEU A 210 -4.87 -1.75 11.86
N ALA A 211 -4.83 -2.87 11.12
CA ALA A 211 -5.86 -3.90 11.21
C ALA A 211 -5.95 -4.50 12.63
N ASP A 212 -4.83 -4.62 13.34
CA ASP A 212 -4.78 -5.07 14.75
C ASP A 212 -5.48 -4.10 15.70
N LEU A 213 -5.40 -2.79 15.47
CA LEU A 213 -6.06 -1.77 16.31
C LEU A 213 -7.59 -1.87 16.26
N VAL A 214 -8.13 -2.24 15.09
CA VAL A 214 -9.58 -2.25 14.83
C VAL A 214 -10.19 -3.63 15.11
N ALA A 215 -9.37 -4.68 15.12
CA ALA A 215 -9.85 -6.03 15.35
C ALA A 215 -10.30 -6.20 16.81
N GLU A 216 -11.47 -6.85 17.00
CA GLU A 216 -11.96 -7.27 18.33
C GLU A 216 -11.04 -8.31 19.00
N SER A 217 -10.18 -8.96 18.22
CA SER A 217 -9.24 -9.99 18.67
C SER A 217 -7.83 -9.65 18.22
N ASN A 218 -6.87 -9.71 19.14
CA ASN A 218 -5.46 -9.41 18.87
C ASN A 218 -4.94 -10.26 17.69
N VAL A 219 -4.58 -9.58 16.60
CA VAL A 219 -3.93 -10.16 15.42
C VAL A 219 -2.43 -10.30 15.68
N LEU A 220 -1.88 -9.29 16.35
CA LEU A 220 -0.51 -9.22 16.82
C LEU A 220 -0.43 -9.75 18.26
N PRO A 221 0.72 -10.32 18.65
CA PRO A 221 0.97 -10.67 20.04
C PRO A 221 1.08 -9.38 20.89
N ASP A 222 0.68 -9.43 22.18
CA ASP A 222 0.69 -8.25 23.05
C ASP A 222 2.04 -7.53 23.07
N TYR A 223 2.03 -6.20 22.95
CA TYR A 223 3.24 -5.40 22.85
C TYR A 223 3.06 -4.02 23.47
N ARG A 224 4.14 -3.52 24.10
CA ARG A 224 4.20 -2.21 24.75
C ARG A 224 5.19 -1.25 24.08
N TYR A 225 6.01 -1.75 23.16
CA TYR A 225 7.06 -1.01 22.48
C TYR A 225 6.84 -1.12 20.97
N LEU A 226 6.82 0.01 20.28
CA LEU A 226 6.50 0.09 18.86
C LEU A 226 7.52 0.97 18.13
N VAL A 227 7.99 0.48 16.98
CA VAL A 227 8.68 1.27 15.97
C VAL A 227 7.80 1.36 14.72
N VAL A 228 7.59 2.56 14.21
CA VAL A 228 6.93 2.85 12.94
C VAL A 228 7.96 3.48 12.00
N ASP A 229 8.44 2.71 11.04
CA ASP A 229 9.34 3.19 9.98
C ASP A 229 8.55 3.65 8.75
N GLU A 230 9.03 4.69 8.09
CA GLU A 230 8.29 5.43 7.06
C GLU A 230 6.94 5.98 7.55
N ALA A 231 6.94 6.51 8.79
CA ALA A 231 5.77 7.05 9.48
C ALA A 231 4.97 8.11 8.69
N HIS A 232 5.58 8.74 7.69
CA HIS A 232 4.91 9.66 6.78
C HIS A 232 3.75 9.02 5.98
N ARG A 233 3.71 7.68 5.86
CA ARG A 233 2.64 6.92 5.20
C ARG A 233 1.54 6.45 6.14
N LEU A 234 1.75 6.56 7.45
CA LEU A 234 0.87 5.96 8.44
C LEU A 234 -0.55 6.51 8.36
N GLU A 235 -0.72 7.80 8.08
CA GLU A 235 -2.06 8.40 7.98
C GLU A 235 -2.83 7.93 6.74
N GLU A 236 -2.15 7.85 5.59
CA GLU A 236 -2.75 7.36 4.34
C GLU A 236 -3.16 5.90 4.52
N GLU A 237 -2.26 5.07 5.07
CA GLU A 237 -2.55 3.67 5.36
C GLU A 237 -3.69 3.52 6.39
N ALA A 238 -3.70 4.32 7.46
CA ALA A 238 -4.78 4.29 8.45
C ALA A 238 -6.13 4.65 7.80
N THR A 239 -6.12 5.66 6.92
CA THR A 239 -7.32 6.07 6.18
C THR A 239 -7.83 4.94 5.29
N GLU A 240 -6.94 4.20 4.62
CA GLU A 240 -7.31 3.08 3.76
C GLU A 240 -7.81 1.87 4.55
N GLN A 241 -7.12 1.48 5.64
CA GLN A 241 -7.50 0.30 6.44
C GLN A 241 -8.77 0.49 7.26
N LEU A 242 -9.05 1.72 7.72
CA LEU A 242 -10.27 2.08 8.43
C LEU A 242 -11.44 2.38 7.47
N GLY A 243 -11.15 2.55 6.19
CA GLY A 243 -12.14 2.74 5.15
C GLY A 243 -12.75 1.42 4.66
N TYR A 244 -13.83 1.53 3.90
CA TYR A 244 -14.42 0.39 3.21
C TYR A 244 -14.89 0.76 1.81
N ARG A 245 -15.02 -0.27 0.97
CA ARG A 245 -15.57 -0.17 -0.38
C ARG A 245 -16.54 -1.31 -0.61
N VAL A 246 -17.74 -0.98 -1.08
CA VAL A 246 -18.75 -1.95 -1.51
C VAL A 246 -19.10 -1.67 -2.97
N SER A 247 -18.96 -2.68 -3.82
CA SER A 247 -19.28 -2.58 -5.26
C SER A 247 -20.47 -3.46 -5.65
N ARG A 248 -21.16 -3.08 -6.73
CA ARG A 248 -22.24 -3.88 -7.31
C ARG A 248 -21.77 -5.30 -7.61
N ARG A 249 -20.64 -5.40 -8.32
CA ARG A 249 -20.03 -6.67 -8.73
C ARG A 249 -19.72 -7.58 -7.54
N GLN A 250 -19.27 -7.03 -6.41
CA GLN A 250 -18.98 -7.81 -5.21
C GLN A 250 -20.25 -8.49 -4.66
N ILE A 251 -21.37 -7.77 -4.57
CA ILE A 251 -22.63 -8.32 -4.06
C ILE A 251 -23.19 -9.36 -5.04
N GLU A 252 -23.19 -9.07 -6.33
CA GLU A 252 -23.64 -10.01 -7.37
C GLU A 252 -22.83 -11.31 -7.35
N GLN A 253 -21.51 -11.23 -7.18
CA GLN A 253 -20.64 -12.40 -7.04
C GLN A 253 -20.94 -13.24 -5.79
N LEU A 254 -21.37 -12.63 -4.68
CA LEU A 254 -21.80 -13.35 -3.48
C LEU A 254 -23.14 -14.08 -3.72
N LEU A 255 -24.08 -13.42 -4.39
CA LEU A 255 -25.35 -14.02 -4.79
C LEU A 255 -25.15 -15.18 -5.80
N ASP A 256 -24.21 -15.03 -6.74
CA ASP A 256 -23.81 -16.08 -7.71
C ASP A 256 -23.22 -17.32 -7.06
N GLN A 257 -22.52 -17.16 -5.93
CA GLN A 257 -22.00 -18.29 -5.17
C GLN A 257 -23.12 -19.13 -4.56
N LEU A 258 -24.26 -18.53 -4.21
CA LEU A 258 -25.42 -19.23 -3.66
C LEU A 258 -26.21 -19.94 -4.76
N ALA A 259 -26.67 -19.16 -5.75
CA ALA A 259 -27.45 -19.65 -6.89
C ALA A 259 -27.09 -18.87 -8.15
N ARG A 260 -26.65 -19.55 -9.22
CA ARG A 260 -26.25 -18.91 -10.49
C ARG A 260 -27.49 -18.52 -11.31
N SER A 261 -27.48 -17.32 -11.91
CA SER A 261 -28.58 -16.82 -12.75
C SER A 261 -28.87 -17.65 -14.02
N SER A 262 -27.90 -18.42 -14.52
CA SER A 262 -27.99 -19.15 -15.79
C SER A 262 -28.41 -20.62 -15.65
N GLY A 263 -29.03 -21.01 -14.53
CA GLY A 263 -29.44 -22.41 -14.28
C GLY A 263 -28.28 -23.38 -14.02
N GLY A 264 -27.06 -22.87 -13.81
CA GLY A 264 -25.88 -23.66 -13.43
C GLY A 264 -25.83 -24.00 -11.93
N ARG A 265 -24.94 -24.93 -11.54
CA ARG A 265 -24.77 -25.35 -10.14
C ARG A 265 -24.07 -24.24 -9.33
N GLY A 266 -24.80 -23.61 -8.40
CA GLY A 266 -24.22 -22.85 -7.29
C GLY A 266 -23.98 -23.75 -6.06
N SER A 267 -23.54 -23.17 -4.93
CA SER A 267 -23.28 -23.94 -3.70
C SER A 267 -24.51 -24.72 -3.24
N LEU A 268 -25.72 -24.20 -3.49
CA LEU A 268 -26.99 -24.87 -3.18
C LEU A 268 -27.25 -26.08 -4.08
N GLY A 269 -26.92 -25.99 -5.36
CA GLY A 269 -27.03 -27.11 -6.29
C GLY A 269 -26.09 -28.26 -5.91
N ASP A 270 -24.87 -27.93 -5.47
CA ASP A 270 -23.89 -28.90 -4.99
C ASP A 270 -24.30 -29.53 -3.66
N LEU A 271 -24.81 -28.70 -2.73
CA LEU A 271 -25.36 -29.16 -1.46
C LEU A 271 -26.51 -30.15 -1.67
N ARG A 272 -27.50 -29.78 -2.49
CA ARG A 272 -28.62 -30.66 -2.86
C ARG A 272 -28.13 -31.99 -3.43
N ASN A 273 -27.19 -31.96 -4.38
CA ASN A 273 -26.68 -33.17 -5.01
C ASN A 273 -25.89 -34.08 -4.06
N ARG A 274 -25.09 -33.51 -3.15
CA ARG A 274 -24.28 -34.29 -2.19
C ARG A 274 -25.11 -34.89 -1.05
N LEU A 275 -26.25 -34.28 -0.73
CA LEU A 275 -27.12 -34.69 0.39
C LEU A 275 -28.30 -35.55 -0.02
N ARG A 276 -28.84 -35.38 -1.23
CA ARG A 276 -29.99 -36.15 -1.73
C ARG A 276 -29.83 -37.67 -1.62
N PRO A 277 -28.63 -38.28 -1.76
CA PRO A 277 -28.46 -39.72 -1.54
C PRO A 277 -28.49 -40.14 -0.06
N ARG A 278 -28.29 -39.20 0.88
CA ARG A 278 -27.96 -39.46 2.29
C ARG A 278 -29.06 -39.06 3.26
N THR A 279 -29.91 -38.11 2.90
CA THR A 279 -31.04 -37.68 3.72
C THR A 279 -32.27 -38.60 3.58
N ALA A 280 -33.04 -38.76 4.66
CA ALA A 280 -34.34 -39.43 4.64
C ALA A 280 -35.33 -38.69 3.72
N ALA A 281 -36.30 -39.40 3.14
CA ALA A 281 -37.24 -38.83 2.16
C ALA A 281 -38.02 -37.61 2.69
N SER A 282 -38.36 -37.57 3.99
CA SER A 282 -38.99 -36.42 4.65
C SER A 282 -38.04 -35.20 4.70
N ALA A 283 -36.81 -35.40 5.16
CA ALA A 283 -35.78 -34.36 5.21
C ALA A 283 -35.35 -33.84 3.82
N ARG A 284 -35.53 -34.63 2.74
CA ARG A 284 -35.33 -34.17 1.36
C ARG A 284 -36.35 -33.12 0.95
N GLY A 285 -37.62 -33.31 1.33
CA GLY A 285 -38.68 -32.35 1.02
C GLY A 285 -38.44 -30.99 1.68
N ASP A 286 -38.03 -31.00 2.94
CA ASP A 286 -37.70 -29.79 3.70
C ASP A 286 -36.49 -29.08 3.11
N LEU A 287 -35.43 -29.83 2.77
CA LEU A 287 -34.23 -29.29 2.13
C LEU A 287 -34.54 -28.65 0.76
N ASP A 288 -35.30 -29.35 -0.10
CA ASP A 288 -35.70 -28.84 -1.41
C ASP A 288 -36.66 -27.62 -1.28
N GLY A 289 -37.44 -27.56 -0.21
CA GLY A 289 -38.27 -26.41 0.15
C GLY A 289 -37.43 -25.18 0.50
N GLU A 290 -36.51 -25.32 1.46
CA GLU A 290 -35.64 -24.21 1.89
C GLU A 290 -34.67 -23.76 0.78
N ALA A 291 -34.15 -24.69 -0.03
CA ALA A 291 -33.31 -24.36 -1.18
C ALA A 291 -34.08 -23.52 -2.22
N ARG A 292 -35.32 -23.89 -2.55
CA ARG A 292 -36.16 -23.10 -3.48
C ARG A 292 -36.51 -21.72 -2.95
N LYS A 293 -36.82 -21.60 -1.65
CA LYS A 293 -37.04 -20.29 -1.01
C LYS A 293 -35.80 -19.41 -1.12
N LEU A 294 -34.62 -19.97 -0.84
CA LEU A 294 -33.37 -19.23 -0.96
C LEU A 294 -33.09 -18.82 -2.42
N GLU A 295 -33.32 -19.68 -3.41
CA GLU A 295 -33.24 -19.33 -4.83
C GLU A 295 -34.15 -18.13 -5.17
N GLN A 296 -35.41 -18.15 -4.71
CA GLN A 296 -36.34 -17.03 -4.90
C GLN A 296 -35.86 -15.73 -4.23
N HIS A 297 -35.34 -15.80 -3.00
CA HIS A 297 -34.79 -14.64 -2.30
C HIS A 297 -33.52 -14.10 -2.97
N VAL A 298 -32.67 -14.98 -3.52
CA VAL A 298 -31.48 -14.59 -4.29
C VAL A 298 -31.90 -13.84 -5.56
N ASP A 299 -32.86 -14.35 -6.32
CA ASP A 299 -33.34 -13.69 -7.54
C ASP A 299 -34.00 -12.33 -7.25
N ALA A 300 -34.82 -12.25 -6.22
CA ALA A 300 -35.40 -10.98 -5.76
C ALA A 300 -34.32 -9.98 -5.31
N SER A 301 -33.27 -10.46 -4.63
CA SER A 301 -32.14 -9.63 -4.21
C SER A 301 -31.35 -9.10 -5.40
N ARG A 302 -31.13 -9.91 -6.44
CA ARG A 302 -30.44 -9.46 -7.67
C ARG A 302 -31.17 -8.30 -8.33
N GLN A 303 -32.49 -8.43 -8.49
CA GLN A 303 -33.32 -7.38 -9.09
C GLN A 303 -33.27 -6.10 -8.25
N ALA A 304 -33.42 -6.21 -6.92
CA ALA A 304 -33.37 -5.05 -6.04
C ALA A 304 -31.99 -4.37 -6.03
N ILE A 305 -30.89 -5.13 -6.02
CA ILE A 305 -29.53 -4.60 -6.09
C ILE A 305 -29.26 -3.91 -7.44
N ALA A 306 -29.71 -4.50 -8.55
CA ALA A 306 -29.61 -3.88 -9.86
C ALA A 306 -30.36 -2.54 -9.92
N SER A 307 -31.59 -2.49 -9.40
CA SER A 307 -32.38 -1.25 -9.29
C SER A 307 -31.69 -0.19 -8.43
N PHE A 308 -31.18 -0.56 -7.26
CA PHE A 308 -30.44 0.33 -6.36
C PHE A 308 -29.21 0.94 -7.04
N PHE A 309 -28.37 0.13 -7.67
CA PHE A 309 -27.19 0.66 -8.36
C PHE A 309 -27.55 1.44 -9.64
N SER A 310 -28.66 1.13 -10.31
CA SER A 310 -29.19 1.96 -11.40
C SER A 310 -29.62 3.33 -10.89
N GLY A 311 -30.29 3.40 -9.74
CA GLY A 311 -30.62 4.65 -9.06
C GLY A 311 -29.39 5.49 -8.72
N ILE A 312 -28.34 4.86 -8.20
CA ILE A 312 -27.03 5.49 -7.98
C ILE A 312 -26.42 6.01 -9.29
N ALA A 313 -26.46 5.23 -10.37
CA ALA A 313 -25.91 5.62 -11.66
C ALA A 313 -26.57 6.89 -12.20
N GLN A 314 -27.90 6.96 -12.07
CA GLN A 314 -28.70 8.10 -12.49
C GLN A 314 -28.41 9.34 -11.63
N PHE A 315 -28.36 9.17 -10.31
CA PHE A 315 -28.00 10.23 -9.38
C PHE A 315 -26.60 10.79 -9.66
N LEU A 316 -25.61 9.90 -9.84
CA LEU A 316 -24.24 10.28 -10.19
C LEU A 316 -24.21 11.06 -11.52
N SER A 317 -24.97 10.63 -12.52
CA SER A 317 -25.02 11.30 -13.81
C SER A 317 -25.67 12.67 -13.77
N ALA A 318 -26.63 12.89 -12.85
CA ALA A 318 -27.28 14.19 -12.68
C ALA A 318 -26.41 15.20 -11.90
N HIS A 319 -25.60 14.72 -10.94
CA HIS A 319 -24.93 15.58 -9.96
C HIS A 319 -23.39 15.62 -10.07
N SER A 320 -22.77 14.83 -10.96
CA SER A 320 -21.31 14.89 -11.19
C SER A 320 -20.93 15.77 -12.38
N SER A 321 -19.88 16.58 -12.20
CA SER A 321 -19.32 17.43 -13.25
C SER A 321 -18.06 16.78 -13.86
N GLY A 322 -18.16 16.27 -15.08
CA GLY A 322 -17.03 15.83 -15.91
C GLY A 322 -16.57 14.37 -15.74
N GLU A 323 -16.05 13.80 -16.83
CA GLU A 323 -15.30 12.54 -16.86
C GLU A 323 -13.81 12.84 -16.73
N GLY A 324 -13.19 12.45 -15.61
CA GLY A 324 -11.73 12.45 -15.49
C GLY A 324 -11.11 11.12 -15.92
N ASP A 325 -9.78 11.08 -16.04
CA ASP A 325 -8.96 9.88 -16.37
C ASP A 325 -9.22 8.65 -15.44
N TYR A 326 -9.95 8.82 -14.33
CA TYR A 326 -10.23 7.81 -13.30
C TYR A 326 -11.71 7.46 -13.15
N GLY A 327 -12.56 7.86 -14.10
CA GLY A 327 -14.01 7.66 -14.06
C GLY A 327 -14.76 8.79 -13.35
N ARG A 328 -16.09 8.71 -13.31
CA ARG A 328 -16.94 9.70 -12.62
C ARG A 328 -16.92 9.44 -11.12
N ARG A 329 -16.83 10.52 -10.33
CA ARG A 329 -16.79 10.47 -8.87
C ARG A 329 -17.65 11.57 -8.26
N LEU A 330 -18.35 11.26 -7.17
CA LEU A 330 -19.16 12.23 -6.42
C LEU A 330 -19.02 11.99 -4.93
N ARG A 331 -18.59 13.02 -4.19
CA ARG A 331 -18.58 13.02 -2.73
C ARG A 331 -19.99 13.29 -2.22
N LEU A 332 -20.45 12.53 -1.22
CA LEU A 332 -21.77 12.64 -0.63
C LEU A 332 -21.75 13.58 0.59
N ARG A 333 -22.10 14.85 0.40
CA ARG A 333 -22.24 15.84 1.47
C ARG A 333 -23.71 15.96 1.88
N PRO A 334 -24.03 16.66 2.98
CA PRO A 334 -25.43 16.94 3.33
C PRO A 334 -26.21 17.59 2.18
N ALA A 335 -25.58 18.40 1.34
CA ALA A 335 -26.21 19.04 0.18
C ALA A 335 -26.63 18.05 -0.93
N GLU A 336 -25.80 17.03 -1.23
CA GLU A 336 -26.18 15.96 -2.17
C GLU A 336 -27.28 15.07 -1.58
N ARG A 337 -27.19 14.76 -0.29
CA ARG A 337 -28.19 13.91 0.40
C ARG A 337 -29.55 14.60 0.56
N ALA A 338 -29.58 15.93 0.61
CA ALA A 338 -30.82 16.71 0.69
C ALA A 338 -31.57 16.80 -0.65
N GLN A 339 -31.00 16.32 -1.76
CA GLN A 339 -31.67 16.37 -3.06
C GLN A 339 -32.88 15.41 -3.08
N PRO A 340 -34.04 15.81 -3.65
CA PRO A 340 -35.22 14.95 -3.67
C PRO A 340 -35.01 13.60 -4.37
N ASP A 341 -34.15 13.58 -5.39
CA ASP A 341 -33.81 12.38 -6.15
C ASP A 341 -32.86 11.44 -5.39
N TRP A 342 -32.14 11.91 -4.36
CA TRP A 342 -31.41 11.04 -3.43
C TRP A 342 -32.37 10.11 -2.69
N THR A 343 -33.38 10.68 -2.01
CA THR A 343 -34.37 9.88 -1.29
C THR A 343 -35.15 8.97 -2.23
N GLN A 344 -35.62 9.50 -3.36
CA GLN A 344 -36.47 8.74 -4.29
C GLN A 344 -35.73 7.61 -5.03
N ARG A 345 -34.44 7.81 -5.38
CA ARG A 345 -33.70 6.86 -6.24
C ARG A 345 -32.65 6.05 -5.49
N VAL A 346 -32.19 6.50 -4.32
CA VAL A 346 -31.10 5.86 -3.58
C VAL A 346 -31.60 5.27 -2.27
N GLU A 347 -32.23 6.07 -1.39
CA GLU A 347 -32.64 5.59 -0.05
C GLU A 347 -33.76 4.55 -0.12
N ILE A 348 -34.83 4.83 -0.87
CA ILE A 348 -35.97 3.89 -1.01
C ILE A 348 -35.53 2.58 -1.67
N GLU A 349 -34.69 2.66 -2.71
CA GLU A 349 -34.17 1.47 -3.39
C GLU A 349 -33.18 0.70 -2.50
N TRP A 350 -32.39 1.39 -1.67
CA TRP A 350 -31.56 0.76 -0.67
C TRP A 350 -32.37 0.02 0.38
N GLU A 351 -33.43 0.63 0.92
CA GLU A 351 -34.30 -0.03 1.90
C GLU A 351 -34.89 -1.33 1.35
N ARG A 352 -35.37 -1.30 0.10
CA ARG A 352 -35.84 -2.50 -0.63
C ARG A 352 -34.73 -3.54 -0.77
N ALA A 353 -33.56 -3.16 -1.26
CA ALA A 353 -32.43 -4.06 -1.46
C ALA A 353 -31.92 -4.67 -0.13
N SER A 354 -31.81 -3.85 0.91
CA SER A 354 -31.41 -4.23 2.27
C SER A 354 -32.37 -5.26 2.86
N SER A 355 -33.69 -5.05 2.68
CA SER A 355 -34.72 -6.02 3.07
C SER A 355 -34.57 -7.35 2.33
N ARG A 356 -34.35 -7.35 1.02
CA ARG A 356 -34.14 -8.59 0.25
C ARG A 356 -32.88 -9.35 0.65
N LEU A 357 -31.79 -8.63 0.89
CA LEU A 357 -30.57 -9.24 1.43
C LEU A 357 -30.80 -9.86 2.82
N ALA A 358 -31.64 -9.25 3.66
CA ALA A 358 -32.03 -9.82 4.94
C ALA A 358 -32.76 -11.16 4.78
N ASP A 359 -33.66 -11.27 3.81
CA ASP A 359 -34.37 -12.53 3.52
C ASP A 359 -33.40 -13.67 3.11
N VAL A 360 -32.40 -13.35 2.28
CA VAL A 360 -31.33 -14.28 1.89
C VAL A 360 -30.56 -14.75 3.12
N MET A 361 -30.14 -13.82 3.98
CA MET A 361 -29.38 -14.12 5.20
C MET A 361 -30.18 -15.01 6.16
N ALA A 362 -31.45 -14.68 6.42
CA ALA A 362 -32.33 -15.49 7.25
C ALA A 362 -32.52 -16.92 6.68
N SER A 363 -32.55 -17.06 5.36
CA SER A 363 -32.64 -18.36 4.69
C SER A 363 -31.35 -19.18 4.85
N LEU A 364 -30.19 -18.54 4.78
CA LEU A 364 -28.89 -19.19 5.04
C LEU A 364 -28.77 -19.65 6.50
N GLU A 365 -29.24 -18.85 7.45
CA GLU A 365 -29.27 -19.22 8.88
C GLU A 365 -30.18 -20.44 9.12
N ARG A 366 -31.39 -20.46 8.53
CA ARG A 366 -32.29 -21.63 8.63
C ARG A 366 -31.66 -22.89 8.05
N LEU A 367 -31.01 -22.78 6.88
CA LEU A 367 -30.28 -23.91 6.30
C LEU A 367 -29.15 -24.37 7.23
N HIS A 368 -28.36 -23.45 7.79
CA HIS A 368 -27.30 -23.80 8.71
C HIS A 368 -27.83 -24.56 9.94
N VAL A 369 -28.89 -24.06 10.58
CA VAL A 369 -29.54 -24.72 11.72
C VAL A 369 -30.05 -26.11 11.35
N PHE A 370 -30.77 -26.22 10.22
CA PHE A 370 -31.26 -27.51 9.71
C PHE A 370 -30.14 -28.55 9.59
N PHE A 371 -28.99 -28.15 9.04
CA PHE A 371 -27.86 -29.05 8.88
C PHE A 371 -27.15 -29.42 10.17
N THR A 372 -26.99 -28.47 11.10
CA THR A 372 -26.44 -28.78 12.42
C THR A 372 -27.33 -29.75 13.20
N GLY A 373 -28.65 -29.67 13.03
CA GLY A 373 -29.62 -30.54 13.68
C GLY A 373 -29.66 -31.98 13.15
N LEU A 374 -29.23 -32.22 11.90
CA LEU A 374 -29.24 -33.55 11.28
C LEU A 374 -28.19 -34.51 11.88
N GLY A 375 -27.23 -34.05 12.68
CA GLY A 375 -26.23 -34.91 13.32
C GLY A 375 -25.27 -35.63 12.37
N GLU A 376 -25.44 -35.52 11.05
CA GLU A 376 -24.62 -36.12 9.98
C GLU A 376 -23.25 -35.44 9.77
N SER A 377 -22.67 -34.94 10.87
CA SER A 377 -21.35 -34.28 10.99
C SER A 377 -20.13 -35.17 10.69
N LYS A 378 -20.31 -36.30 9.99
CA LYS A 378 -19.22 -37.25 9.69
C LYS A 378 -18.77 -37.26 8.23
N VAL A 379 -19.31 -36.37 7.39
CA VAL A 379 -18.85 -36.22 6.00
C VAL A 379 -18.19 -34.87 5.80
N ALA A 380 -16.86 -34.89 5.68
CA ALA A 380 -16.04 -33.68 5.47
C ALA A 380 -16.51 -32.79 4.31
N SER A 381 -17.15 -33.35 3.28
CA SER A 381 -17.67 -32.61 2.13
C SER A 381 -18.91 -31.75 2.42
N ILE A 382 -19.67 -32.05 3.48
CA ILE A 382 -20.87 -31.30 3.91
C ILE A 382 -20.44 -30.13 4.80
N ASP A 383 -19.57 -30.39 5.77
CA ASP A 383 -19.01 -29.34 6.63
C ASP A 383 -18.38 -28.21 5.81
N GLN A 384 -17.60 -28.57 4.78
CA GLN A 384 -16.99 -27.61 3.87
C GLN A 384 -18.02 -26.71 3.16
N LEU A 385 -19.17 -27.26 2.76
CA LEU A 385 -20.24 -26.48 2.13
C LEU A 385 -20.94 -25.57 3.14
N LEU A 386 -21.19 -26.04 4.36
CA LEU A 386 -21.80 -25.22 5.42
C LEU A 386 -20.90 -24.03 5.79
N LEU A 387 -19.61 -24.27 5.88
CA LEU A 387 -18.61 -23.23 6.12
C LEU A 387 -18.57 -22.20 4.99
N GLN A 388 -18.77 -22.64 3.73
CA GLN A 388 -18.90 -21.73 2.59
C GLN A 388 -20.17 -20.88 2.66
N LEU A 389 -21.32 -21.46 3.03
CA LEU A 389 -22.58 -20.71 3.20
C LEU A 389 -22.46 -19.67 4.33
N LEU A 390 -21.86 -20.04 5.46
CA LEU A 390 -21.59 -19.12 6.57
C LEU A 390 -20.67 -17.96 6.14
N ALA A 391 -19.66 -18.23 5.31
CA ALA A 391 -18.78 -17.19 4.79
C ALA A 391 -19.55 -16.20 3.90
N VAL A 392 -20.43 -16.68 3.02
CA VAL A 392 -21.28 -15.80 2.18
C VAL A 392 -22.24 -14.98 3.04
N HIS A 393 -22.87 -15.60 4.04
CA HIS A 393 -23.75 -14.89 4.99
C HIS A 393 -23.03 -13.70 5.64
N LYS A 394 -21.86 -13.93 6.24
CA LYS A 394 -21.07 -12.88 6.88
C LYS A 394 -20.66 -11.76 5.92
N GLN A 395 -20.29 -12.11 4.68
CA GLN A 395 -19.91 -11.12 3.67
C GLN A 395 -21.11 -10.27 3.21
N LEU A 396 -22.29 -10.87 3.03
CA LEU A 396 -23.51 -10.14 2.72
C LEU A 396 -23.92 -9.22 3.88
N GLN A 397 -23.82 -9.70 5.12
CA GLN A 397 -24.12 -8.90 6.31
C GLN A 397 -23.22 -7.68 6.41
N MET A 398 -21.91 -7.86 6.19
CA MET A 398 -20.96 -6.75 6.24
C MET A 398 -21.19 -5.73 5.11
N ALA A 399 -21.43 -6.21 3.87
CA ALA A 399 -21.78 -5.34 2.76
C ALA A 399 -23.06 -4.55 3.03
N ARG A 400 -24.07 -5.19 3.64
CA ARG A 400 -25.32 -4.54 4.05
C ARG A 400 -25.08 -3.46 5.09
N ASN A 401 -24.33 -3.76 6.16
CA ASN A 401 -24.04 -2.79 7.22
C ASN A 401 -23.25 -1.59 6.70
N CYS A 402 -22.26 -1.82 5.83
CA CYS A 402 -21.49 -0.75 5.20
C CYS A 402 -22.37 0.15 4.32
N LEU A 403 -23.25 -0.42 3.51
CA LEU A 403 -24.17 0.36 2.67
C LEU A 403 -25.20 1.11 3.53
N ASP A 404 -25.71 0.50 4.58
CA ASP A 404 -26.63 1.15 5.52
C ASP A 404 -26.00 2.36 6.20
N ALA A 405 -24.77 2.22 6.68
CA ALA A 405 -23.98 3.31 7.24
C ALA A 405 -23.66 4.40 6.21
N ALA A 406 -23.52 4.07 4.92
CA ALA A 406 -23.21 5.06 3.89
C ALA A 406 -24.44 5.84 3.40
N ILE A 407 -25.59 5.18 3.34
CA ILE A 407 -26.82 5.68 2.73
C ILE A 407 -27.78 6.22 3.79
N SER A 408 -28.12 5.40 4.78
CA SER A 408 -29.20 5.67 5.73
C SER A 408 -28.71 6.29 7.04
N GLN A 409 -27.50 5.96 7.51
CA GLN A 409 -26.95 6.41 8.79
C GLN A 409 -25.51 6.93 8.67
N PRO A 410 -25.27 8.02 7.91
CA PRO A 410 -23.92 8.52 7.67
C PRO A 410 -23.27 9.08 8.94
N ASP A 411 -22.09 8.56 9.27
CA ASP A 411 -21.24 9.07 10.35
C ASP A 411 -20.57 10.39 9.92
N PRO A 412 -20.73 11.50 10.68
CA PRO A 412 -20.08 12.78 10.36
C PRO A 412 -18.54 12.72 10.37
N ASN A 413 -17.95 11.72 11.05
CA ASN A 413 -16.49 11.50 11.07
C ASN A 413 -16.00 10.67 9.87
N MET A 414 -16.89 10.29 8.95
CA MET A 414 -16.57 9.54 7.75
C MET A 414 -16.85 10.38 6.49
N VAL A 415 -15.99 10.20 5.48
CA VAL A 415 -16.14 10.78 4.15
C VAL A 415 -16.67 9.69 3.23
N TYR A 416 -17.82 9.95 2.60
CA TYR A 416 -18.48 9.01 1.69
C TYR A 416 -18.43 9.50 0.26
N TRP A 417 -18.21 8.59 -0.70
CA TRP A 417 -18.26 8.94 -2.12
C TRP A 417 -18.63 7.75 -3.01
N ILE A 418 -19.15 8.07 -4.19
CA ILE A 418 -19.50 7.12 -5.24
C ILE A 418 -18.45 7.21 -6.35
N THR A 419 -18.07 6.07 -6.93
CA THR A 419 -17.26 5.99 -8.16
C THR A 419 -17.96 5.14 -9.21
N ALA A 420 -17.87 5.56 -10.47
CA ALA A 420 -18.21 4.77 -11.65
C ALA A 420 -16.95 4.52 -12.49
N ILE A 421 -16.61 3.24 -12.71
CA ILE A 421 -15.46 2.82 -13.52
C ILE A 421 -15.95 2.06 -14.76
N GLY A 422 -15.59 2.52 -15.96
CA GLY A 422 -15.94 1.88 -17.24
C GLY A 422 -16.31 2.88 -18.34
N GLY A 423 -16.08 2.54 -19.61
CA GLY A 423 -16.26 3.46 -20.75
C GLY A 423 -17.27 3.06 -21.83
N HIS A 424 -17.70 1.79 -21.91
CA HIS A 424 -18.55 1.32 -23.02
C HIS A 424 -19.64 0.30 -22.64
N GLY A 425 -20.09 0.29 -21.37
CA GLY A 425 -21.17 -0.59 -20.86
C GLY A 425 -21.78 -0.07 -19.56
N GLU A 426 -22.53 -0.89 -18.81
CA GLU A 426 -22.95 -0.53 -17.44
C GLU A 426 -21.71 -0.27 -16.58
N PRO A 427 -21.55 0.92 -15.97
CA PRO A 427 -20.37 1.23 -15.18
C PRO A 427 -20.31 0.36 -13.92
N ASP A 428 -19.11 -0.11 -13.56
CA ASP A 428 -18.90 -0.75 -12.27
C ASP A 428 -18.93 0.33 -11.18
N LEU A 429 -20.04 0.34 -10.44
CA LEU A 429 -20.32 1.31 -9.39
C LEU A 429 -19.83 0.78 -8.05
N ALA A 430 -19.23 1.67 -7.28
CA ALA A 430 -18.83 1.40 -5.91
C ALA A 430 -19.10 2.60 -5.01
N ILE A 431 -19.55 2.30 -3.79
CA ILE A 431 -19.62 3.24 -2.68
C ILE A 431 -18.39 3.00 -1.81
N HIS A 432 -17.80 4.10 -1.38
CA HIS A 432 -16.61 4.11 -0.53
C HIS A 432 -16.87 4.96 0.70
N ALA A 433 -16.20 4.61 1.79
CA ALA A 433 -16.12 5.40 3.00
C ALA A 433 -14.69 5.40 3.53
N ALA A 434 -14.25 6.50 4.13
CA ALA A 434 -12.96 6.60 4.82
C ALA A 434 -13.05 7.63 5.96
N PRO A 435 -12.29 7.46 7.05
CA PRO A 435 -12.33 8.42 8.16
C PRO A 435 -11.84 9.81 7.74
N LEU A 436 -12.56 10.84 8.19
CA LEU A 436 -12.19 12.24 8.01
C LEU A 436 -10.84 12.53 8.68
N SER A 437 -10.63 12.01 9.88
CA SER A 437 -9.38 12.13 10.64
C SER A 437 -9.07 10.81 11.35
N VAL A 438 -7.80 10.44 11.38
CA VAL A 438 -7.29 9.25 12.10
C VAL A 438 -6.49 9.62 13.35
N SER A 439 -6.16 10.90 13.52
CA SER A 439 -5.29 11.41 14.60
C SER A 439 -5.71 10.94 15.99
N GLU A 440 -6.98 11.07 16.34
CA GLU A 440 -7.48 10.74 17.68
C GLU A 440 -7.45 9.23 17.95
N LEU A 441 -7.78 8.42 16.93
CA LEU A 441 -7.72 6.96 17.02
C LEU A 441 -6.27 6.50 17.21
N LEU A 442 -5.35 7.00 16.38
CA LEU A 442 -3.92 6.67 16.49
C LEU A 442 -3.34 7.12 17.83
N ARG A 443 -3.65 8.34 18.28
CA ARG A 443 -3.22 8.86 19.58
C ARG A 443 -3.62 7.91 20.72
N ARG A 444 -4.92 7.63 20.85
CA ARG A 444 -5.44 6.81 21.97
C ARG A 444 -5.02 5.35 21.88
N GLN A 445 -5.19 4.73 20.72
CA GLN A 445 -5.07 3.27 20.59
C GLN A 445 -3.66 2.81 20.19
N LEU A 446 -2.87 3.63 19.49
CA LEU A 446 -1.55 3.25 19.00
C LEU A 446 -0.40 3.89 19.78
N PHE A 447 -0.55 5.12 20.28
CA PHE A 447 0.56 5.84 20.92
C PHE A 447 0.46 5.90 22.44
N GLU A 448 -0.68 6.33 23.00
CA GLU A 448 -0.88 6.45 24.46
C GLU A 448 -1.07 5.10 25.15
N SER A 449 -1.57 4.09 24.41
CA SER A 449 -1.72 2.73 24.92
C SER A 449 -0.37 2.00 25.10
N LYS A 450 0.73 2.57 24.59
CA LYS A 450 2.06 1.96 24.56
C LYS A 450 2.98 2.64 25.55
N ARG A 451 3.96 1.88 26.06
CA ARG A 451 4.98 2.43 26.97
C ARG A 451 5.99 3.28 26.22
N ALA A 452 6.37 2.87 25.01
CA ALA A 452 7.26 3.63 24.16
C ALA A 452 6.89 3.48 22.68
N THR A 453 6.86 4.59 21.96
CA THR A 453 6.69 4.60 20.50
C THR A 453 7.78 5.41 19.83
N VAL A 454 8.30 4.88 18.73
CA VAL A 454 9.32 5.52 17.90
C VAL A 454 8.78 5.59 16.49
N LEU A 455 8.66 6.80 15.96
CA LEU A 455 8.27 7.04 14.58
C LEU A 455 9.48 7.62 13.85
N THR A 456 9.83 7.03 12.71
CA THR A 456 10.98 7.46 11.91
C THR A 456 10.64 7.49 10.43
N SER A 457 11.24 8.41 9.69
CA SER A 457 11.09 8.54 8.25
C SER A 457 12.21 9.41 7.68
N ALA A 458 12.48 9.28 6.38
CA ALA A 458 13.39 10.18 5.66
C ALA A 458 12.91 11.64 5.63
N THR A 459 11.59 11.81 5.69
CA THR A 459 10.92 13.08 5.46
C THR A 459 9.71 13.15 6.37
N ILE A 460 9.76 13.98 7.41
CA ILE A 460 8.65 14.23 8.34
C ILE A 460 8.35 15.73 8.42
N SER A 461 9.42 16.51 8.59
CA SER A 461 9.37 17.96 8.76
C SER A 461 9.18 18.69 7.44
N VAL A 462 8.44 19.79 7.55
CA VAL A 462 8.24 20.79 6.50
C VAL A 462 8.77 22.11 7.05
N ASP A 463 9.72 22.73 6.33
CA ASP A 463 10.42 23.93 6.79
C ASP A 463 11.02 23.79 8.21
N GLY A 464 11.44 22.58 8.57
CA GLY A 464 12.03 22.26 9.88
C GLY A 464 11.04 21.98 11.02
N SER A 465 9.74 22.18 10.85
CA SER A 465 8.72 21.85 11.86
C SER A 465 8.11 20.46 11.64
N PHE A 466 7.85 19.74 12.74
CA PHE A 466 7.14 18.46 12.77
C PHE A 466 5.62 18.62 12.92
N ASP A 467 5.11 19.84 13.17
CA ASP A 467 3.70 20.11 13.52
C ASP A 467 2.73 19.55 12.50
N TYR A 468 3.06 19.65 11.21
CA TYR A 468 2.19 19.20 10.13
C TYR A 468 1.88 17.70 10.21
N LEU A 469 2.91 16.84 10.30
CA LEU A 469 2.69 15.39 10.42
C LEU A 469 2.26 15.03 11.86
N GLY A 470 2.81 15.72 12.85
CA GLY A 470 2.51 15.52 14.26
C GLY A 470 1.02 15.68 14.57
N GLY A 471 0.40 16.77 14.10
CA GLY A 471 -1.04 17.01 14.27
C GLY A 471 -1.91 15.97 13.56
N ARG A 472 -1.52 15.55 12.35
CA ARG A 472 -2.29 14.58 11.54
C ARG A 472 -2.25 13.16 12.10
N LEU A 473 -1.13 12.79 12.73
CA LEU A 473 -0.98 11.50 13.41
C LEU A 473 -1.48 11.54 14.87
N GLY A 474 -1.59 12.71 15.48
CA GLY A 474 -1.95 12.84 16.90
C GLY A 474 -0.78 12.67 17.86
N LEU A 475 0.41 13.14 17.48
CA LEU A 475 1.68 13.01 18.22
C LEU A 475 1.96 14.21 19.14
N GLY A 476 0.91 14.80 19.73
CA GLY A 476 1.04 15.97 20.58
C GLY A 476 1.96 15.71 21.78
N GLY A 477 3.07 16.46 21.89
CA GLY A 477 4.03 16.34 22.98
C GLY A 477 5.10 15.25 22.80
N ALA A 478 5.22 14.65 21.61
CA ALA A 478 6.30 13.73 21.31
C ALA A 478 7.67 14.46 21.30
N ARG A 479 8.73 13.75 21.69
CA ARG A 479 10.10 14.26 21.53
C ARG A 479 10.45 14.27 20.04
N GLU A 480 10.96 15.39 19.56
CA GLU A 480 11.37 15.55 18.17
C GLU A 480 12.89 15.39 18.04
N LEU A 481 13.33 14.67 17.02
CA LEU A 481 14.72 14.57 16.63
C LEU A 481 14.83 14.75 15.13
N ARG A 482 15.72 15.63 14.69
CA ARG A 482 16.09 15.73 13.29
C ARG A 482 17.58 15.42 13.16
N VAL A 483 17.86 14.41 12.34
CA VAL A 483 19.22 14.04 11.98
C VAL A 483 19.39 14.17 10.48
N ASP A 484 20.30 15.05 10.08
CA ASP A 484 20.55 15.31 8.67
C ASP A 484 21.14 14.08 7.95
N SER A 485 21.17 14.14 6.61
CA SER A 485 21.81 13.10 5.81
C SER A 485 23.34 13.18 5.94
N PRO A 486 24.06 12.04 5.87
CA PRO A 486 25.52 12.04 5.84
C PRO A 486 26.11 12.54 4.50
N PHE A 487 25.29 12.74 3.45
CA PHE A 487 25.78 13.09 2.12
C PHE A 487 26.05 14.60 1.96
N ASP A 488 27.13 14.95 1.27
CA ASP A 488 27.44 16.33 0.87
C ASP A 488 26.64 16.70 -0.39
N TYR A 489 25.39 17.10 -0.19
CA TYR A 489 24.46 17.45 -1.27
C TYR A 489 24.91 18.65 -2.11
N GLN A 490 25.73 19.55 -1.58
CA GLN A 490 26.26 20.68 -2.35
C GLN A 490 27.20 20.20 -3.47
N LYS A 491 27.96 19.14 -3.22
CA LYS A 491 28.85 18.52 -4.22
C LYS A 491 28.19 17.40 -5.01
N ALA A 492 27.17 16.76 -4.44
CA ALA A 492 26.54 15.56 -5.01
C ALA A 492 25.32 15.88 -5.87
N ALA A 493 24.55 16.93 -5.58
CA ALA A 493 23.30 17.21 -6.28
C ALA A 493 23.19 18.66 -6.79
N LEU A 494 22.79 18.78 -8.06
CA LEU A 494 22.40 20.03 -8.70
C LEU A 494 20.89 20.05 -8.93
N VAL A 495 20.24 21.14 -8.55
CA VAL A 495 18.84 21.43 -8.88
C VAL A 495 18.82 22.44 -10.01
N TYR A 496 18.29 22.04 -11.17
CA TYR A 496 18.14 22.91 -12.32
C TYR A 496 16.66 23.21 -12.59
N VAL A 497 16.33 24.49 -12.70
CA VAL A 497 14.97 24.94 -13.02
C VAL A 497 14.99 25.83 -14.26
N PRO A 498 14.51 25.34 -15.42
CA PRO A 498 14.37 26.17 -16.61
C PRO A 498 13.30 27.26 -16.41
N ALA A 499 13.65 28.51 -16.68
CA ALA A 499 12.76 29.67 -16.50
C ALA A 499 11.86 29.95 -17.72
N ASP A 500 12.16 29.35 -18.87
CA ASP A 500 11.48 29.52 -20.16
C ASP A 500 10.41 28.44 -20.43
N VAL A 501 10.20 27.49 -19.52
CA VAL A 501 9.12 26.50 -19.63
C VAL A 501 7.78 27.15 -19.24
N PRO A 502 6.75 27.13 -20.11
CA PRO A 502 5.44 27.65 -19.75
C PRO A 502 4.86 26.95 -18.50
N GLU A 503 4.09 27.67 -17.66
CA GLU A 503 3.44 27.03 -16.51
C GLU A 503 2.56 25.83 -16.96
N PRO A 504 2.38 24.76 -16.16
CA PRO A 504 1.72 23.53 -16.60
C PRO A 504 0.30 23.67 -17.19
N ASN A 505 -0.41 24.75 -16.88
CA ASN A 505 -1.76 25.02 -17.39
C ASN A 505 -1.76 25.92 -18.64
N ARG A 506 -0.59 26.30 -19.17
CA ARG A 506 -0.46 27.17 -20.35
C ARG A 506 -0.21 26.33 -21.62
N PRO A 507 -0.73 26.76 -22.79
CA PRO A 507 -0.38 26.15 -24.07
C PRO A 507 1.14 26.12 -24.28
N GLY A 508 1.62 25.07 -24.95
CA GLY A 508 3.06 24.90 -25.24
C GLY A 508 3.87 24.22 -24.13
N HIS A 509 3.35 24.08 -22.91
CA HIS A 509 4.05 23.38 -21.82
C HIS A 509 4.43 21.94 -22.21
N GLN A 510 3.48 21.17 -22.76
CA GLN A 510 3.72 19.79 -23.20
C GLN A 510 4.88 19.70 -24.21
N ARG A 511 4.89 20.61 -25.20
CA ARG A 511 5.94 20.65 -26.21
C ARG A 511 7.30 21.01 -25.61
N ALA A 512 7.33 21.94 -24.65
CA ALA A 512 8.56 22.31 -23.94
C ALA A 512 9.11 21.13 -23.12
N VAL A 513 8.24 20.35 -22.47
CA VAL A 513 8.63 19.13 -21.74
C VAL A 513 9.25 18.10 -22.68
N GLU A 514 8.62 17.81 -23.82
CA GLU A 514 9.16 16.88 -24.82
C GLU A 514 10.54 17.29 -25.31
N VAL A 515 10.72 18.56 -25.67
CA VAL A 515 12.00 19.10 -26.15
C VAL A 515 13.07 19.02 -25.06
N ALA A 516 12.74 19.42 -23.84
CA ALA A 516 13.65 19.36 -22.70
C ALA A 516 14.11 17.93 -22.43
N LEU A 517 13.18 16.96 -22.41
CA LEU A 517 13.48 15.56 -22.14
C LEU A 517 14.33 14.92 -23.23
N VAL A 518 14.04 15.15 -24.51
CA VAL A 518 14.85 14.62 -25.61
C VAL A 518 16.29 15.13 -25.51
N ASN A 519 16.47 16.45 -25.33
CA ASN A 519 17.80 17.04 -25.28
C ASN A 519 18.58 16.63 -24.03
N LEU A 520 17.92 16.63 -22.87
CA LEU A 520 18.50 16.20 -21.59
C LEU A 520 18.94 14.73 -21.67
N CYS A 521 18.03 13.83 -22.04
CA CYS A 521 18.31 12.39 -22.00
C CYS A 521 19.33 11.97 -23.06
N ARG A 522 19.44 12.69 -24.19
CA ARG A 522 20.54 12.50 -25.15
C ARG A 522 21.90 12.87 -24.54
N ALA A 523 21.98 14.02 -23.86
CA ALA A 523 23.22 14.48 -23.24
C ALA A 523 23.66 13.62 -22.05
N THR A 524 22.71 13.07 -21.28
CA THR A 524 23.00 12.23 -20.11
C THR A 524 23.06 10.72 -20.43
N GLN A 525 22.81 10.34 -21.69
CA GLN A 525 22.69 8.95 -22.15
C GLN A 525 21.60 8.15 -21.38
N GLY A 526 20.44 8.78 -21.17
CA GLY A 526 19.38 8.24 -20.33
C GLY A 526 19.72 8.42 -18.85
N ARG A 527 19.59 7.33 -18.08
CA ARG A 527 19.77 7.28 -16.61
C ARG A 527 18.81 8.23 -15.89
N ALA A 528 17.62 8.39 -16.47
CA ALA A 528 16.65 9.38 -16.06
C ALA A 528 15.34 8.75 -15.58
N LEU A 529 14.89 9.14 -14.39
CA LEU A 529 13.53 8.90 -13.91
C LEU A 529 12.72 10.19 -14.10
N VAL A 530 11.64 10.12 -14.88
CA VAL A 530 10.77 11.25 -15.18
C VAL A 530 9.41 11.01 -14.52
N LEU A 531 9.04 11.92 -13.62
CA LEU A 531 7.84 11.81 -12.80
C LEU A 531 6.73 12.73 -13.30
N PHE A 532 5.59 12.11 -13.62
CA PHE A 532 4.37 12.77 -14.09
C PHE A 532 3.29 12.72 -13.01
N THR A 533 2.39 13.71 -13.05
CA THR A 533 1.16 13.73 -12.25
C THR A 533 -0.07 13.33 -13.06
N SER A 534 0.08 13.11 -14.37
CA SER A 534 -1.01 12.82 -15.31
C SER A 534 -0.65 11.65 -16.23
N ARG A 535 -1.60 10.72 -16.40
CA ARG A 535 -1.49 9.58 -17.31
C ARG A 535 -1.46 10.03 -18.76
N SER A 536 -2.39 10.92 -19.14
CA SER A 536 -2.47 11.47 -20.50
C SER A 536 -1.17 12.20 -20.88
N GLN A 537 -0.60 12.98 -19.96
CA GLN A 537 0.67 13.67 -20.19
C GLN A 537 1.85 12.69 -20.37
N LEU A 538 1.90 11.65 -19.54
CA LEU A 538 2.93 10.60 -19.65
C LEU A 538 2.84 9.88 -21.00
N HIS A 539 1.64 9.48 -21.42
CA HIS A 539 1.43 8.79 -22.70
C HIS A 539 1.83 9.67 -23.89
N ALA A 540 1.36 10.92 -23.92
CA ALA A 540 1.73 11.86 -24.98
C ALA A 540 3.26 12.07 -25.06
N THR A 541 3.90 12.18 -23.90
CA THR A 541 5.36 12.34 -23.83
C THR A 541 6.09 11.07 -24.28
N TYR A 542 5.64 9.89 -23.87
CA TYR A 542 6.22 8.60 -24.29
C TYR A 542 6.25 8.49 -25.82
N GLU A 543 5.12 8.73 -26.48
CA GLU A 543 5.01 8.67 -27.94
C GLU A 543 5.94 9.68 -28.64
N ALA A 544 6.05 10.89 -28.07
CA ALA A 544 6.86 11.96 -28.66
C ALA A 544 8.38 11.72 -28.52
N ILE A 545 8.84 11.18 -27.39
CA ILE A 545 10.29 11.07 -27.11
C ILE A 545 10.89 9.71 -27.49
N ARG A 546 10.07 8.66 -27.64
CA ARG A 546 10.53 7.28 -27.88
C ARG A 546 11.44 7.16 -29.09
N ARG A 547 10.95 7.51 -30.29
CA ARG A 547 11.74 7.40 -31.53
C ARG A 547 13.04 8.25 -31.47
N PRO A 548 13.00 9.55 -31.07
CA PRO A 548 14.21 10.35 -30.95
C PRO A 548 15.28 9.81 -30.00
N LEU A 549 14.87 9.12 -28.92
CA LEU A 549 15.78 8.57 -27.91
C LEU A 549 16.29 7.19 -28.29
N GLU A 550 15.45 6.32 -28.86
CA GLU A 550 15.87 5.02 -29.38
C GLU A 550 16.92 5.17 -30.49
N GLN A 551 16.78 6.17 -31.36
CA GLN A 551 17.80 6.54 -32.36
C GLN A 551 19.14 6.95 -31.73
N ALA A 552 19.13 7.45 -30.50
CA ALA A 552 20.32 7.78 -29.73
C ALA A 552 20.81 6.62 -28.84
N GLY A 553 20.22 5.43 -28.99
CA GLY A 553 20.56 4.24 -28.20
C GLY A 553 20.06 4.29 -26.75
N VAL A 554 19.03 5.09 -26.46
CA VAL A 554 18.42 5.22 -25.13
C VAL A 554 17.04 4.58 -25.13
N VAL A 555 16.83 3.60 -24.25
CA VAL A 555 15.56 2.88 -24.12
C VAL A 555 14.54 3.74 -23.36
N VAL A 556 13.29 3.80 -23.85
CA VAL A 556 12.20 4.50 -23.16
C VAL A 556 11.22 3.50 -22.57
N LEU A 557 11.00 3.59 -21.27
CA LEU A 557 10.12 2.72 -20.48
C LEU A 557 8.99 3.59 -19.90
N GLY A 558 7.73 3.18 -20.08
CA GLY A 558 6.56 3.96 -19.68
C GLY A 558 5.57 3.17 -18.83
N GLN A 559 5.31 3.65 -17.60
CA GLN A 559 4.29 3.04 -16.75
C GLN A 559 2.89 3.16 -17.38
N GLY A 560 2.21 2.02 -17.52
CA GLY A 560 0.86 1.95 -18.07
C GLY A 560 0.81 2.02 -19.59
N VAL A 561 1.95 2.24 -20.25
CA VAL A 561 2.13 2.14 -21.70
C VAL A 561 2.70 0.76 -22.03
N ASP A 562 3.80 0.39 -21.39
CA ASP A 562 4.39 -0.94 -21.51
C ASP A 562 3.53 -1.95 -20.75
N ARG A 563 3.38 -3.16 -21.32
CA ARG A 563 2.74 -4.31 -20.67
C ARG A 563 3.65 -4.95 -19.61
N ALA A 564 4.24 -4.11 -18.75
CA ALA A 564 5.17 -4.50 -17.71
C ALA A 564 4.71 -3.97 -16.35
N SER A 565 4.85 -4.81 -15.32
CA SER A 565 4.62 -4.38 -13.94
C SER A 565 5.69 -3.36 -13.50
N ARG A 566 5.39 -2.58 -12.47
CA ARG A 566 6.34 -1.64 -11.85
C ARG A 566 7.70 -2.29 -11.53
N ARG A 567 7.70 -3.51 -10.98
CA ARG A 567 8.93 -4.24 -10.64
C ARG A 567 9.74 -4.59 -11.89
N GLN A 568 9.07 -5.04 -12.95
CA GLN A 568 9.73 -5.34 -14.23
C GLN A 568 10.31 -4.07 -14.87
N LEU A 569 9.57 -2.96 -14.86
CA LEU A 569 10.04 -1.67 -15.37
C LEU A 569 11.30 -1.20 -14.63
N LEU A 570 11.33 -1.32 -13.30
CA LEU A 570 12.51 -0.99 -12.50
C LEU A 570 13.70 -1.91 -12.79
N GLN A 571 13.44 -3.20 -12.99
CA GLN A 571 14.49 -4.15 -13.32
C GLN A 571 15.09 -3.83 -14.70
N SER A 572 14.25 -3.65 -15.73
CA SER A 572 14.70 -3.25 -17.06
C SER A 572 15.44 -1.91 -17.07
N PHE A 573 15.00 -0.95 -16.26
CA PHE A 573 15.66 0.34 -16.09
C PHE A 573 17.08 0.18 -15.51
N ARG A 574 17.24 -0.66 -14.47
CA ARG A 574 18.54 -0.97 -13.87
C ARG A 574 19.47 -1.71 -14.86
N ASP A 575 18.94 -2.72 -15.54
CA ASP A 575 19.73 -3.60 -16.40
C ASP A 575 20.18 -2.92 -17.71
N SER A 576 19.38 -1.98 -18.22
CA SER A 576 19.69 -1.29 -19.48
C SER A 576 20.87 -0.31 -19.34
N GLY A 577 21.03 0.35 -18.20
CA GLY A 577 22.06 1.37 -17.94
C GLY A 577 21.95 2.66 -18.80
N ARG A 578 21.20 2.63 -19.91
CA ARG A 578 20.87 3.74 -20.81
C ARG A 578 19.37 3.79 -21.06
N ALA A 579 18.61 3.95 -19.99
CA ALA A 579 17.15 3.99 -20.06
C ALA A 579 16.60 5.31 -19.50
N VAL A 580 15.40 5.66 -19.97
CA VAL A 580 14.53 6.70 -19.41
C VAL A 580 13.25 6.02 -18.95
N LEU A 581 12.94 6.16 -17.67
CA LEU A 581 11.73 5.59 -17.08
C LEU A 581 10.73 6.71 -16.78
N LEU A 582 9.58 6.65 -17.44
CA LEU A 582 8.45 7.55 -17.21
C LEU A 582 7.49 6.90 -16.21
N GLY A 583 7.29 7.55 -15.07
CA GLY A 583 6.50 7.03 -13.94
C GLY A 583 5.46 8.02 -13.42
N LEU A 584 4.40 7.49 -12.83
CA LEU A 584 3.36 8.26 -12.12
C LEU A 584 3.61 8.26 -10.61
N ALA A 585 2.63 8.66 -9.81
CA ALA A 585 2.63 8.69 -8.33
C ALA A 585 3.32 7.48 -7.67
N SER A 586 3.11 6.26 -8.16
CA SER A 586 3.75 5.07 -7.59
C SER A 586 5.28 5.08 -7.68
N PHE A 587 5.87 5.78 -8.65
CA PHE A 587 7.31 5.98 -8.77
C PHE A 587 7.80 7.22 -8.00
N TRP A 588 7.03 7.80 -7.08
CA TRP A 588 7.51 8.81 -6.14
C TRP A 588 8.03 8.21 -4.83
N GLU A 589 7.62 6.98 -4.49
CA GLU A 589 8.02 6.24 -3.27
C GLU A 589 8.56 4.83 -3.60
N GLY A 590 9.40 4.22 -2.76
CA GLY A 590 9.93 2.85 -2.94
C GLY A 590 10.68 2.50 -4.25
N VAL A 591 11.55 3.37 -4.77
CA VAL A 591 12.50 3.01 -5.84
C VAL A 591 13.91 3.08 -5.29
N ASP A 592 14.59 1.95 -5.36
CA ASP A 592 15.96 1.79 -4.88
C ASP A 592 16.88 1.52 -6.06
N VAL A 593 17.34 2.56 -6.74
CA VAL A 593 18.33 2.43 -7.82
C VAL A 593 19.59 3.09 -7.31
N VAL A 594 20.63 2.30 -7.10
CA VAL A 594 21.92 2.76 -6.57
C VAL A 594 22.89 3.00 -7.71
N GLY A 595 23.69 4.07 -7.60
CA GLY A 595 24.78 4.39 -8.52
C GLY A 595 24.31 4.94 -9.86
N ASP A 596 25.16 4.75 -10.88
CA ASP A 596 25.01 5.41 -12.19
C ASP A 596 23.69 5.11 -12.92
N ALA A 597 22.96 4.05 -12.56
CA ALA A 597 21.70 3.70 -13.21
C ALA A 597 20.62 4.80 -13.06
N LEU A 598 20.67 5.62 -12.00
CA LEU A 598 19.82 6.80 -11.83
C LEU A 598 20.66 8.03 -11.45
N SER A 599 20.93 8.88 -12.44
CA SER A 599 21.67 10.14 -12.23
C SER A 599 20.85 11.38 -12.51
N VAL A 600 19.68 11.22 -13.14
CA VAL A 600 18.78 12.33 -13.47
C VAL A 600 17.38 12.04 -12.94
N LEU A 601 16.85 12.98 -12.16
CA LEU A 601 15.46 12.98 -11.74
C LEU A 601 14.77 14.19 -12.39
N VAL A 602 13.67 13.95 -13.09
CA VAL A 602 12.87 15.02 -13.70
C VAL A 602 11.50 15.05 -13.05
N ILE A 603 11.11 16.20 -12.51
CA ILE A 603 9.75 16.46 -12.03
C ILE A 603 9.07 17.35 -13.06
N VAL A 604 8.13 16.78 -13.81
CA VAL A 604 7.43 17.49 -14.90
C VAL A 604 6.48 18.54 -14.34
N LYS A 605 5.76 18.20 -13.28
CA LYS A 605 4.79 19.06 -12.60
C LYS A 605 4.87 18.80 -11.09
N LEU A 606 4.77 19.85 -10.28
CA LEU A 606 4.69 19.72 -8.83
C LEU A 606 3.49 18.83 -8.44
N PRO A 607 3.68 17.82 -7.57
CA PRO A 607 2.73 16.73 -7.36
C PRO A 607 1.57 17.12 -6.42
N PHE A 608 0.93 18.25 -6.69
CA PHE A 608 -0.21 18.70 -5.91
C PHE A 608 -1.35 17.68 -5.96
N PRO A 609 -2.02 17.41 -4.83
CA PRO A 609 -3.20 16.55 -4.80
C PRO A 609 -4.32 17.15 -5.65
N VAL A 610 -5.19 16.27 -6.15
CA VAL A 610 -6.35 16.69 -6.93
C VAL A 610 -7.39 17.27 -5.96
N PRO A 611 -7.80 18.55 -6.09
CA PRO A 611 -8.72 19.17 -5.13
C PRO A 611 -10.11 18.50 -5.04
N SER A 612 -10.51 17.78 -6.08
CA SER A 612 -11.77 17.02 -6.12
C SER A 612 -11.67 15.61 -5.56
N GLU A 613 -10.50 15.16 -5.11
CA GLU A 613 -10.34 13.89 -4.40
C GLU A 613 -11.14 13.98 -3.07
N PRO A 614 -12.11 13.09 -2.78
CA PRO A 614 -13.07 13.29 -1.69
C PRO A 614 -12.46 13.43 -0.30
N VAL A 615 -11.49 12.59 0.05
CA VAL A 615 -10.86 12.63 1.38
C VAL A 615 -10.03 13.90 1.50
N PHE A 616 -9.27 14.24 0.45
CA PHE A 616 -8.51 15.47 0.38
C PHE A 616 -9.41 16.71 0.49
N ALA A 617 -10.51 16.75 -0.27
CA ALA A 617 -11.49 17.84 -0.25
C ALA A 617 -12.13 18.00 1.12
N ALA A 618 -12.52 16.88 1.76
CA ALA A 618 -13.12 16.90 3.08
C ALA A 618 -12.14 17.38 4.16
N ARG A 619 -10.88 16.92 4.13
CA ARG A 619 -9.84 17.41 5.04
C ARG A 619 -9.47 18.86 4.81
N SER A 620 -9.52 19.32 3.56
CA SER A 620 -9.24 20.72 3.19
C SER A 620 -10.21 21.70 3.84
N GLU A 621 -11.46 21.30 4.08
CA GLU A 621 -12.49 22.15 4.72
C GLU A 621 -12.16 22.49 6.18
N ALA A 622 -11.26 21.76 6.83
CA ALA A 622 -10.81 22.04 8.19
C ALA A 622 -9.81 23.20 8.28
N PHE A 623 -9.32 23.72 7.15
CA PHE A 623 -8.28 24.74 7.09
C PHE A 623 -8.81 26.04 6.49
N ALA A 624 -8.43 27.19 7.07
CA ALA A 624 -8.78 28.50 6.53
C ALA A 624 -8.12 28.73 5.15
N ASN A 625 -6.85 28.36 5.01
CA ASN A 625 -6.15 28.33 3.73
C ASN A 625 -5.64 26.92 3.43
N ALA A 626 -6.55 26.03 3.02
CA ALA A 626 -6.22 24.65 2.66
C ALA A 626 -5.05 24.51 1.67
N PHE A 627 -4.88 25.47 0.75
CA PHE A 627 -3.76 25.40 -0.18
C PHE A 627 -2.41 25.52 0.52
N ASN A 628 -2.24 26.53 1.38
CA ASN A 628 -0.97 26.78 2.06
C ASN A 628 -0.76 25.89 3.29
N GLU A 629 -1.82 25.59 4.05
CA GLU A 629 -1.74 24.85 5.31
C GLU A 629 -1.80 23.33 5.11
N TYR A 630 -2.35 22.86 3.98
CA TYR A 630 -2.55 21.43 3.74
C TYR A 630 -1.92 20.93 2.43
N SER A 631 -2.26 21.52 1.27
CA SER A 631 -1.75 21.07 -0.03
C SER A 631 -0.24 21.23 -0.17
N VAL A 632 0.30 22.41 0.18
CA VAL A 632 1.73 22.73 0.03
C VAL A 632 2.60 21.80 0.90
N PRO A 633 2.39 21.65 2.22
CA PRO A 633 3.19 20.75 3.05
C PRO A 633 3.18 19.30 2.57
N GLN A 634 2.00 18.77 2.19
CA GLN A 634 1.88 17.41 1.66
C GLN A 634 2.71 17.23 0.37
N THR A 635 2.68 18.23 -0.50
CA THR A 635 3.39 18.22 -1.78
C THR A 635 4.90 18.35 -1.58
N VAL A 636 5.33 19.15 -0.60
CA VAL A 636 6.75 19.29 -0.21
C VAL A 636 7.32 17.98 0.31
N LEU A 637 6.58 17.24 1.16
CA LEU A 637 7.01 15.92 1.63
C LEU A 637 7.21 14.94 0.46
N LYS A 638 6.23 14.84 -0.44
CA LYS A 638 6.35 14.03 -1.67
C LYS A 638 7.52 14.46 -2.56
N PHE A 639 7.78 15.75 -2.65
CA PHE A 639 8.91 16.31 -3.39
C PHE A 639 10.26 15.91 -2.77
N LYS A 640 10.41 16.02 -1.44
CA LYS A 640 11.61 15.54 -0.71
C LYS A 640 11.83 14.04 -0.91
N GLN A 641 10.76 13.24 -0.89
CA GLN A 641 10.85 11.78 -1.13
C GLN A 641 11.29 11.44 -2.55
N GLY A 642 10.80 12.18 -3.55
CA GLY A 642 11.28 12.10 -4.92
C GLY A 642 12.78 12.40 -4.98
N PHE A 643 13.21 13.53 -4.40
CA PHE A 643 14.61 13.94 -4.37
C PHE A 643 15.52 12.93 -3.66
N GLY A 644 15.08 12.34 -2.55
CA GLY A 644 15.83 11.34 -1.76
C GLY A 644 16.19 10.05 -2.51
N ARG A 645 15.71 9.88 -3.75
CA ARG A 645 16.10 8.77 -4.65
C ARG A 645 17.40 9.03 -5.40
N LEU A 646 17.74 10.31 -5.57
CA LEU A 646 18.78 10.75 -6.48
C LEU A 646 20.17 10.44 -5.95
N ILE A 647 20.38 10.57 -4.64
CA ILE A 647 21.67 10.34 -3.97
C ILE A 647 21.49 9.24 -2.92
N ARG A 648 22.18 8.12 -3.11
CA ARG A 648 22.14 6.93 -2.25
C ARG A 648 23.50 6.54 -1.70
N SER A 649 24.59 7.02 -2.29
CA SER A 649 25.96 6.78 -1.86
C SER A 649 26.79 8.08 -1.88
N HIS A 650 27.92 8.08 -1.15
CA HIS A 650 28.88 9.20 -1.15
C HIS A 650 29.54 9.47 -2.51
N GLN A 651 29.47 8.50 -3.44
CA GLN A 651 30.03 8.62 -4.78
C GLN A 651 29.02 9.09 -5.82
N ASP A 652 27.72 9.09 -5.47
CA ASP A 652 26.66 9.44 -6.40
C ASP A 652 26.72 10.92 -6.75
N ARG A 653 26.46 11.21 -8.02
CA ARG A 653 26.16 12.56 -8.50
C ARG A 653 24.84 12.56 -9.23
N GLY A 654 24.02 13.54 -8.92
CA GLY A 654 22.66 13.63 -9.41
C GLY A 654 22.28 15.01 -9.89
N LEU A 655 21.37 15.03 -10.86
CA LEU A 655 20.70 16.23 -11.35
C LEU A 655 19.18 16.10 -11.11
N LEU A 656 18.61 17.02 -10.34
CA LEU A 656 17.17 17.22 -10.28
C LEU A 656 16.79 18.33 -11.28
N VAL A 657 15.92 18.02 -12.24
CA VAL A 657 15.32 19.00 -13.16
C VAL A 657 13.86 19.18 -12.81
N VAL A 658 13.44 20.41 -12.53
CA VAL A 658 12.02 20.75 -12.29
C VAL A 658 11.49 21.54 -13.47
N LEU A 659 10.60 20.94 -14.27
CA LEU A 659 10.01 21.56 -15.47
C LEU A 659 8.74 22.37 -15.14
N ASP A 660 8.58 22.79 -13.90
CA ASP A 660 7.44 23.53 -13.40
C ASP A 660 7.88 24.91 -12.88
N THR A 661 7.72 25.94 -13.72
CA THR A 661 8.16 27.31 -13.41
C THR A 661 7.48 27.93 -12.19
N ARG A 662 6.37 27.34 -11.71
CA ARG A 662 5.70 27.78 -10.48
C ARG A 662 6.59 27.70 -9.24
N ILE A 663 7.60 26.82 -9.23
CA ILE A 663 8.60 26.75 -8.16
C ILE A 663 9.46 28.03 -8.06
N LEU A 664 9.56 28.80 -9.14
CA LEU A 664 10.25 30.10 -9.17
C LEU A 664 9.26 31.27 -9.02
N THR A 665 8.10 31.19 -9.66
CA THR A 665 7.17 32.34 -9.79
C THR A 665 6.21 32.49 -8.62
N LYS A 666 5.88 31.41 -7.88
CA LYS A 666 4.91 31.45 -6.79
C LYS A 666 5.59 31.50 -5.43
N ALA A 667 4.95 32.16 -4.46
CA ALA A 667 5.49 32.34 -3.11
C ALA A 667 5.84 31.01 -2.42
N TYR A 668 4.99 29.99 -2.58
CA TYR A 668 5.22 28.65 -2.02
C TYR A 668 6.46 27.95 -2.59
N GLY A 669 6.96 28.36 -3.76
CA GLY A 669 8.14 27.75 -4.39
C GLY A 669 9.39 27.82 -3.52
N LYS A 670 9.49 28.86 -2.68
CA LYS A 670 10.56 28.99 -1.67
C LYS A 670 10.53 27.86 -0.64
N VAL A 671 9.35 27.40 -0.24
CA VAL A 671 9.17 26.30 0.73
C VAL A 671 9.71 24.98 0.15
N PHE A 672 9.49 24.74 -1.15
CA PHE A 672 10.03 23.55 -1.83
C PHE A 672 11.55 23.54 -1.83
N LEU A 673 12.17 24.65 -2.24
CA LEU A 673 13.63 24.77 -2.32
C LEU A 673 14.29 24.80 -0.94
N GLY A 674 13.67 25.48 0.04
CA GLY A 674 14.18 25.54 1.41
C GLY A 674 14.04 24.23 2.19
N SER A 675 13.12 23.35 1.76
CA SER A 675 12.93 22.03 2.39
C SER A 675 13.87 20.94 1.84
N LEU A 676 14.62 21.23 0.77
CA LEU A 676 15.69 20.36 0.28
C LEU A 676 16.93 20.49 1.18
N PRO A 677 17.79 19.46 1.24
CA PRO A 677 19.11 19.62 1.83
C PRO A 677 19.92 20.70 1.06
N PRO A 678 21.01 21.24 1.63
CA PRO A 678 21.82 22.24 0.95
C PRO A 678 22.37 21.71 -0.38
N THR A 679 21.78 22.15 -1.49
CA THR A 679 22.15 21.78 -2.87
C THR A 679 22.52 23.02 -3.67
N GLU A 680 23.31 22.85 -4.73
CA GLU A 680 23.46 23.90 -5.73
C GLU A 680 22.15 24.05 -6.52
N ILE A 681 21.65 25.29 -6.66
CA ILE A 681 20.43 25.59 -7.40
C ILE A 681 20.76 26.53 -8.55
N GLN A 682 20.56 26.08 -9.78
CA GLN A 682 20.81 26.86 -10.99
C GLN A 682 19.49 27.13 -11.74
N ARG A 683 19.36 28.36 -12.21
CA ARG A 683 18.27 28.82 -13.09
C ARG A 683 18.84 29.07 -14.48
N GLY A 684 18.12 28.67 -15.52
CA GLY A 684 18.57 28.87 -16.89
C GLY A 684 17.47 28.58 -17.90
N THR A 685 17.82 28.23 -19.14
CA THR A 685 16.85 27.90 -20.19
C THR A 685 16.80 26.40 -20.49
N VAL A 686 15.78 25.94 -21.21
CA VAL A 686 15.73 24.57 -21.75
C VAL A 686 16.89 24.32 -22.72
N ARG A 687 17.39 25.37 -23.40
CA ARG A 687 18.50 25.27 -24.34
C ARG A 687 19.82 24.96 -23.64
N ASP A 688 20.06 25.51 -22.45
CA ASP A 688 21.32 25.34 -21.71
C ASP A 688 21.37 24.02 -20.91
N LEU A 689 20.18 23.46 -20.61
CA LEU A 689 20.00 22.26 -19.79
C LEU A 689 20.91 21.08 -20.19
N PRO A 690 21.07 20.69 -21.48
CA PRO A 690 21.90 19.55 -21.85
C PRO A 690 23.39 19.77 -21.52
N THR A 691 23.90 20.98 -21.75
CA THR A 691 25.29 21.35 -21.48
C THR A 691 25.57 21.35 -19.98
N VAL A 692 24.67 21.94 -19.19
CA VAL A 692 24.78 21.96 -17.72
C VAL A 692 24.72 20.55 -17.16
N ALA A 693 23.77 19.73 -17.62
CA ALA A 693 23.60 18.36 -17.18
C ALA A 693 24.84 17.49 -17.46
N ALA A 694 25.34 17.53 -18.70
CA ALA A 694 26.55 16.80 -19.07
C ALA A 694 27.79 17.32 -18.33
N GLY A 695 27.91 18.64 -18.14
CA GLY A 695 29.01 19.25 -17.39
C GLY A 695 29.03 18.77 -15.93
N TRP A 696 27.89 18.85 -15.25
CA TRP A 696 27.75 18.45 -13.84
C TRP A 696 28.07 16.97 -13.60
N LEU A 697 27.48 16.09 -14.41
CA LEU A 697 27.65 14.65 -14.26
C LEU A 697 29.07 14.18 -14.65
N ASN A 698 29.76 14.90 -15.54
CA ASN A 698 31.12 14.52 -16.00
C ASN A 698 32.27 15.26 -15.29
N ALA A 699 31.99 16.25 -14.43
CA ALA A 699 33.00 17.13 -13.83
C ALA A 699 34.14 16.40 -13.09
N ASN A 700 33.92 15.17 -12.59
CA ASN A 700 34.93 14.38 -11.88
C ASN A 700 35.43 13.13 -12.61
N ALA A 701 35.03 12.87 -13.86
CA ALA A 701 35.58 11.76 -14.65
C ALA A 701 37.09 11.92 -14.98
N ARG A 702 37.70 13.05 -14.59
CA ARG A 702 39.12 13.40 -14.78
C ARG A 702 40.04 13.06 -13.60
N GLN A 703 39.54 12.53 -12.47
CA GLN A 703 40.41 11.93 -11.45
C GLN A 703 40.56 10.42 -11.72
N PRO A 704 41.79 9.87 -11.76
CA PRO A 704 41.99 8.46 -12.10
C PRO A 704 41.28 7.58 -11.09
N ARG A 705 40.42 6.69 -11.59
CA ARG A 705 39.82 5.61 -10.80
C ARG A 705 40.95 4.83 -10.14
N VAL A 706 41.08 4.93 -8.81
CA VAL A 706 41.96 4.03 -8.06
C VAL A 706 41.40 2.62 -8.27
N PRO A 707 42.15 1.68 -8.87
CA PRO A 707 41.66 0.32 -9.05
C PRO A 707 41.41 -0.28 -7.67
N SER A 708 40.21 -0.83 -7.49
CA SER A 708 39.90 -1.69 -6.34
C SER A 708 40.98 -2.77 -6.24
N PRO A 709 41.59 -3.01 -5.06
CA PRO A 709 42.65 -3.98 -4.94
C PRO A 709 42.14 -5.34 -5.40
N ALA A 710 42.77 -5.87 -6.46
CA ALA A 710 42.51 -7.19 -6.97
C ALA A 710 42.64 -8.19 -5.82
N ARG A 711 41.60 -9.01 -5.63
CA ARG A 711 41.59 -10.14 -4.69
C ARG A 711 42.87 -10.96 -4.85
N PRO A 712 43.62 -11.26 -3.78
CA PRO A 712 44.40 -12.48 -3.80
C PRO A 712 43.41 -13.64 -3.82
N ARG A 713 43.54 -14.51 -4.83
CA ARG A 713 42.91 -15.83 -4.80
C ARG A 713 43.53 -16.62 -3.66
N GLN A 714 42.75 -16.93 -2.64
CA GLN A 714 42.85 -18.15 -1.84
C GLN A 714 41.50 -18.40 -1.16
#